data_AF-A0A1Q9P6I9-F1
#
_entry.id   AF-A0A1Q9P6I9-F1
#
_cell.length_a   1.000
_cell.length_b   1.000
_cell.length_c   1.000
_cell.angle_alpha   90.00
_cell.angle_beta   90.00
_cell.angle_gamma   90.00
#
_symmetry.space_group_name_H-M   'P 1'
#
loop_
_entity.id
_entity.type
_entity.pdbx_description
1 polymer ?
#
loop_
_entity_poly.entity_id
_entity_poly.type
_entity_poly.pdbx_seq_one_letter_code
_entity_poly.pdbx_strand_id
1 'polypeptide(L)'
;MTTKKGIPKTKNKKIKEVFNQATSDVDRVKKGEKVPDEKGPFNESREFIAFEVAKATETPVEGLTKAEAADIVLMEIFRDARDDPTPADIIQSMTLCMYGLILGNYNKEDFRYLYRYSLRHARNQNQIESWLRKALVFLAATKHESANDVMSEVRIWLQFLGAPVFSPRLFSDVGDNFDVDIKSVLDSENLKLVDALTRHPQYVREAVEGKPFMEVMDACREWTPDVLLSELLEVAKERVYSEAENLVTQDMSVSDSIDVMKKHFEKNQFQSHKSTVLPVRLQQLKEPPPGEAIDPVIFELIPQKLRMGLLPSVAYSSKTKRIEIIFLGGPGIGRSGIIIKTDTGGVLLDFGLSVANHMIPEWVPELEMIDTILVSHAHLDHVGGLPVLFDKFDGKWCSVGPTGGISKVLLTDAIKVGTPLPPRRYNKLDRISRFNEDNIKKVTDNHVRLEYGRSNEVGPGIVVTPVDACHIPGSAAYSIDIEGVKILYTGDFNIDESVLFPGANIPTDSDYVIFDGTYWGREDFDRKEVSETISEVVSNYGPVIIPSFAVGRSQEMLMILENLGLTKNRNVIVAGMADRITNLVGVQGHWQSLKKNKVHLDKDDILVAGGGMMGGGLARYHFGEHRNNPNAAVILCGYLAPRTPGWNLLHGYEPHECKLEYARLSAHSSATNLQTFVSSCTGKKIMVHTPTEKAPKGIIVPEYRERITIKP
;
A
#
# COMPACT_ATOMS: atom_id res chain seq x y z
N MET A 1 3.15 2.78 20.46
CA MET A 1 3.16 2.49 21.91
C MET A 1 4.58 2.16 22.34
N THR A 2 5.20 2.97 23.19
CA THR A 2 6.49 2.68 23.83
C THR A 2 6.31 1.56 24.83
N THR A 3 6.49 0.31 24.39
CA THR A 3 6.68 -0.81 25.30
C THR A 3 7.91 -0.51 26.14
N LYS A 4 7.75 -0.47 27.46
CA LYS A 4 8.88 -0.34 28.40
C LYS A 4 9.97 -1.34 27.98
N LYS A 5 11.21 -0.87 27.80
CA LYS A 5 12.38 -1.75 27.67
C LYS A 5 12.34 -2.76 28.83
N GLY A 6 12.30 -4.04 28.54
CA GLY A 6 12.21 -5.07 29.57
C GLY A 6 11.59 -6.39 29.09
N ILE A 7 11.70 -7.40 29.95
CA ILE A 7 11.22 -8.76 29.69
C ILE A 7 9.73 -8.75 29.33
N PRO A 8 9.31 -9.43 28.25
CA PRO A 8 7.92 -9.43 27.81
C PRO A 8 7.02 -10.06 28.87
N LYS A 9 5.89 -9.41 29.16
CA LYS A 9 4.82 -9.96 30.00
C LYS A 9 3.98 -10.93 29.18
N THR A 10 4.48 -12.14 28.96
CA THR A 10 3.72 -13.23 28.32
C THR A 10 3.03 -14.12 29.36
N LYS A 11 1.87 -14.66 29.00
CA LYS A 11 1.22 -15.72 29.78
C LYS A 11 1.60 -17.13 29.30
N ASN A 12 2.18 -17.26 28.10
CA ASN A 12 2.67 -18.52 27.56
C ASN A 12 3.87 -19.03 28.39
N LYS A 13 3.73 -20.22 28.98
CA LYS A 13 4.73 -20.79 29.91
C LYS A 13 6.08 -21.04 29.26
N LYS A 14 6.10 -21.69 28.08
CA LYS A 14 7.35 -21.97 27.34
C LYS A 14 8.08 -20.69 26.96
N ILE A 15 7.37 -19.69 26.43
CA ILE A 15 7.99 -18.41 26.06
C ILE A 15 8.50 -17.69 27.31
N LYS A 16 7.76 -17.73 28.42
CA LYS A 16 8.21 -17.17 29.70
C LYS A 16 9.50 -17.83 30.20
N GLU A 17 9.60 -19.16 30.11
CA GLU A 17 10.81 -19.92 30.46
C GLU A 17 12.00 -19.52 29.59
N VAL A 18 11.80 -19.34 28.28
CA VAL A 18 12.84 -18.87 27.36
C VAL A 18 13.42 -17.52 27.79
N PHE A 19 12.58 -16.54 28.11
CA PHE A 19 13.07 -15.21 28.54
C PHE A 19 13.65 -15.21 29.97
N ASN A 20 13.11 -16.02 30.88
CA ASN A 20 13.70 -16.22 32.21
C ASN A 20 15.11 -16.84 32.10
N GLN A 21 15.26 -17.82 31.21
CA GLN A 21 16.54 -18.47 30.96
C GLN A 21 17.55 -17.49 30.37
N ALA A 22 17.15 -16.66 29.40
CA ALA A 22 17.99 -15.61 28.84
C ALA A 22 18.42 -14.58 29.90
N THR A 23 17.53 -14.21 30.83
CA THR A 23 17.86 -13.33 31.95
C THR A 23 18.92 -13.96 32.86
N SER A 24 18.78 -15.25 33.17
CA SER A 24 19.80 -15.99 33.91
C SER A 24 21.13 -16.07 33.15
N ASP A 25 21.10 -16.18 31.82
CA ASP A 25 22.31 -16.21 31.00
C ASP A 25 23.05 -14.87 31.02
N VAL A 26 22.32 -13.75 30.98
CA VAL A 26 22.90 -12.41 31.18
C VAL A 26 23.58 -12.30 32.56
N ASP A 27 22.95 -12.80 33.62
CA ASP A 27 23.53 -12.78 34.97
C ASP A 27 24.75 -13.69 35.11
N ARG A 28 24.85 -14.75 34.32
CA ARG A 28 26.05 -15.62 34.26
C ARG A 28 27.21 -14.90 33.56
N VAL A 29 26.94 -14.24 32.44
CA VAL A 29 27.95 -13.43 31.73
C VAL A 29 28.49 -12.31 32.63
N LYS A 30 27.62 -11.63 33.41
CA LYS A 30 28.06 -10.65 34.43
C LYS A 30 29.04 -11.22 35.46
N LYS A 31 28.98 -12.53 35.74
CA LYS A 31 29.89 -13.24 36.65
C LYS A 31 31.14 -13.78 35.95
N GLY A 32 31.32 -13.51 34.66
CA GLY A 32 32.41 -14.03 33.84
C GLY A 32 32.20 -15.48 33.39
N GLU A 33 30.99 -16.03 33.55
CA GLU A 33 30.67 -17.39 33.10
C GLU A 33 30.19 -17.39 31.64
N LYS A 34 30.45 -18.49 30.91
CA LYS A 34 29.94 -18.68 29.55
C LYS A 34 28.50 -19.17 29.53
N VAL A 35 27.69 -18.67 28.61
CA VAL A 35 26.37 -19.22 28.29
C VAL A 35 26.53 -20.70 27.85
N PRO A 36 25.65 -21.62 28.27
CA PRO A 36 25.78 -23.04 27.90
C PRO A 36 25.59 -23.20 26.39
N ASP A 37 26.29 -24.15 25.78
CA ASP A 37 26.19 -24.44 24.33
C ASP A 37 24.93 -25.26 24.01
N GLU A 38 23.78 -24.77 24.47
CA GLU A 38 22.46 -25.30 24.20
C GLU A 38 21.74 -24.42 23.18
N LYS A 39 20.77 -25.03 22.51
CA LYS A 39 20.04 -24.40 21.42
C LYS A 39 18.79 -23.69 21.90
N GLY A 40 18.55 -22.50 21.35
CA GLY A 40 17.32 -21.75 21.51
C GLY A 40 16.16 -22.31 20.68
N PRO A 41 15.00 -21.64 20.74
CA PRO A 41 13.78 -22.07 20.06
C PRO A 41 13.91 -22.28 18.55
N PHE A 42 14.80 -21.57 17.86
CA PHE A 42 15.03 -21.62 16.41
C PHE A 42 16.30 -22.39 16.04
N ASN A 43 16.83 -23.24 16.92
CA ASN A 43 18.08 -23.99 16.72
C ASN A 43 19.33 -23.07 16.63
N GLU A 44 19.23 -21.88 17.20
CA GLU A 44 20.24 -20.84 17.34
C GLU A 44 20.95 -20.93 18.70
N SER A 45 22.02 -20.17 18.92
CA SER A 45 22.66 -20.07 20.26
C SER A 45 21.76 -19.34 21.26
N ARG A 46 21.69 -19.82 22.50
CA ARG A 46 21.02 -19.09 23.62
C ARG A 46 21.56 -17.68 23.84
N GLU A 47 22.78 -17.41 23.40
CA GLU A 47 23.39 -16.07 23.44
C GLU A 47 22.54 -15.01 22.72
N PHE A 48 21.76 -15.37 21.69
CA PHE A 48 20.98 -14.40 20.93
C PHE A 48 19.89 -13.69 21.76
N ILE A 49 19.14 -14.44 22.55
CA ILE A 49 18.10 -13.84 23.42
C ILE A 49 18.77 -13.09 24.56
N ALA A 50 19.84 -13.66 25.15
CA ALA A 50 20.60 -13.01 26.21
C ALA A 50 21.18 -11.65 25.75
N PHE A 51 21.67 -11.58 24.51
CA PHE A 51 22.23 -10.36 23.92
C PHE A 51 21.18 -9.25 23.80
N GLU A 52 19.99 -9.58 23.29
CA GLU A 52 18.92 -8.60 23.19
C GLU A 52 18.34 -8.20 24.56
N VAL A 53 18.32 -9.12 25.54
CA VAL A 53 17.98 -8.79 26.93
C VAL A 53 19.02 -7.86 27.55
N ALA A 54 20.31 -8.11 27.32
CA ALA A 54 21.40 -7.25 27.79
C ALA A 54 21.27 -5.84 27.21
N LYS A 55 21.04 -5.69 25.90
CA LYS A 55 20.76 -4.41 25.23
C LYS A 55 19.54 -3.69 25.81
N ALA A 56 18.43 -4.41 26.03
CA ALA A 56 17.21 -3.83 26.58
C ALA A 56 17.36 -3.38 28.04
N THR A 57 18.24 -4.03 28.80
CA THR A 57 18.52 -3.73 30.21
C THR A 57 19.78 -2.89 30.41
N GLU A 58 20.38 -2.37 29.33
CA GLU A 58 21.60 -1.56 29.34
C GLU A 58 22.76 -2.24 30.09
N THR A 59 22.83 -3.57 29.98
CA THR A 59 23.91 -4.40 30.50
C THR A 59 24.97 -4.61 29.39
N PRO A 60 26.28 -4.68 29.75
CA PRO A 60 27.34 -5.01 28.80
C PRO A 60 27.09 -6.37 28.08
N VAL A 61 27.45 -6.44 26.80
CA VAL A 61 27.21 -7.62 25.93
C VAL A 61 28.45 -8.49 25.74
N GLU A 62 29.59 -8.05 26.26
CA GLU A 62 30.88 -8.70 26.13
C GLU A 62 30.83 -10.12 26.70
N GLY A 63 31.24 -11.10 25.89
CA GLY A 63 31.22 -12.52 26.25
C GLY A 63 30.06 -13.30 25.62
N LEU A 64 29.15 -12.62 24.92
CA LEU A 64 28.11 -13.22 24.06
C LEU A 64 28.60 -13.31 22.60
N THR A 65 29.76 -13.92 22.40
CA THR A 65 30.54 -13.81 21.15
C THR A 65 29.82 -14.31 19.90
N LYS A 66 28.95 -15.31 20.01
CA LYS A 66 28.15 -15.79 18.87
C LYS A 66 27.06 -14.78 18.50
N ALA A 67 26.45 -14.14 19.50
CA ALA A 67 25.44 -13.11 19.26
C ALA A 67 26.08 -11.81 18.74
N GLU A 68 27.22 -11.40 19.29
CA GLU A 68 28.02 -10.27 18.79
C GLU A 68 28.38 -10.47 17.31
N ALA A 69 28.83 -11.67 16.93
CA ALA A 69 29.17 -11.99 15.56
C ALA A 69 27.95 -11.84 14.61
N ALA A 70 26.76 -12.30 14.99
CA ALA A 70 25.60 -12.13 14.13
C ALA A 70 24.97 -10.72 14.21
N ASP A 71 25.17 -9.96 15.29
CA ASP A 71 24.80 -8.54 15.34
C ASP A 71 25.66 -7.73 14.36
N ILE A 72 26.95 -8.04 14.23
CA ILE A 72 27.80 -7.45 13.18
C ILE A 72 27.19 -7.70 11.78
N VAL A 73 26.82 -8.95 11.49
CA VAL A 73 26.18 -9.29 10.20
C VAL A 73 24.83 -8.59 10.03
N LEU A 74 24.02 -8.52 11.08
CA LEU A 74 22.76 -7.79 11.07
C LEU A 74 22.97 -6.30 10.74
N MET A 75 23.98 -5.67 11.33
CA MET A 75 24.35 -4.28 11.03
C MET A 75 24.88 -4.13 9.61
N GLU A 76 25.69 -5.07 9.10
CA GLU A 76 26.12 -5.07 7.69
C GLU A 76 24.94 -5.19 6.73
N ILE A 77 23.95 -6.04 7.05
CA ILE A 77 22.71 -6.18 6.26
C ILE A 77 21.90 -4.89 6.29
N PHE A 78 21.70 -4.26 7.46
CA PHE A 78 21.01 -2.97 7.52
C PHE A 78 21.73 -1.89 6.73
N ARG A 79 23.05 -2.01 6.56
CA ARG A 79 23.87 -1.08 5.76
C ARG A 79 23.89 -1.41 4.28
N ASP A 80 23.25 -2.50 3.86
CA ASP A 80 23.36 -3.05 2.50
C ASP A 80 24.83 -3.26 2.10
N ALA A 81 25.68 -3.62 3.08
CA ALA A 81 27.14 -3.76 2.95
C ALA A 81 27.62 -5.21 2.96
N ARG A 82 26.69 -6.17 3.09
CA ARG A 82 26.98 -7.60 3.06
C ARG A 82 26.76 -8.13 1.65
N ASP A 83 27.85 -8.49 0.99
CA ASP A 83 27.81 -9.22 -0.28
C ASP A 83 27.50 -10.69 -0.03
N ASP A 84 26.61 -11.27 -0.84
CA ASP A 84 26.24 -12.69 -0.86
C ASP A 84 26.01 -13.35 0.52
N PRO A 85 25.10 -12.79 1.36
CA PRO A 85 24.78 -13.36 2.66
C PRO A 85 24.24 -14.80 2.53
N THR A 86 24.73 -15.70 3.38
CA THR A 86 24.21 -17.07 3.40
C THR A 86 22.79 -17.11 3.98
N PRO A 87 21.97 -18.13 3.67
CA PRO A 87 20.68 -18.30 4.33
C PRO A 87 20.78 -18.35 5.86
N ALA A 88 21.88 -18.90 6.39
CA ALA A 88 22.15 -18.94 7.82
C ALA A 88 22.44 -17.55 8.41
N ASP A 89 23.19 -16.70 7.69
CA ASP A 89 23.44 -15.31 8.08
C ASP A 89 22.12 -14.54 8.19
N ILE A 90 21.28 -14.66 7.17
CA ILE A 90 19.98 -13.99 7.10
C ILE A 90 19.07 -14.46 8.24
N ILE A 91 18.94 -15.77 8.44
CA ILE A 91 18.09 -16.34 9.49
C ILE A 91 18.55 -15.92 10.89
N GLN A 92 19.86 -15.89 11.15
CA GLN A 92 20.40 -15.43 12.43
C GLN A 92 20.12 -13.94 12.66
N SER A 93 20.33 -13.09 11.65
CA SER A 93 20.02 -11.66 11.71
C SER A 93 18.51 -11.41 11.93
N MET A 94 17.65 -12.15 11.24
CA MET A 94 16.20 -12.09 11.46
C MET A 94 15.81 -12.57 12.86
N THR A 95 16.48 -13.58 13.40
CA THR A 95 16.24 -14.11 14.76
C THR A 95 16.63 -13.09 15.83
N LEU A 96 17.81 -12.47 15.73
CA LEU A 96 18.24 -11.37 16.59
C LEU A 96 17.25 -10.21 16.56
N CYS A 97 16.91 -9.74 15.36
CA CYS A 97 15.98 -8.64 15.19
C CYS A 97 14.59 -8.95 15.75
N MET A 98 14.10 -10.19 15.60
CA MET A 98 12.83 -10.62 16.17
C MET A 98 12.84 -10.58 17.70
N TYR A 99 13.92 -11.03 18.35
CA TYR A 99 14.05 -10.94 19.80
C TYR A 99 14.13 -9.50 20.28
N GLY A 100 14.94 -8.67 19.62
CA GLY A 100 15.01 -7.25 19.94
C GLY A 100 13.72 -6.50 19.65
N LEU A 101 12.92 -6.91 18.67
CA LEU A 101 11.57 -6.39 18.43
C LEU A 101 10.64 -6.65 19.63
N ILE A 102 10.68 -7.85 20.22
CA ILE A 102 9.88 -8.18 21.41
C ILE A 102 10.31 -7.34 22.61
N LEU A 103 11.62 -7.07 22.73
CA LEU A 103 12.22 -6.36 23.87
C LEU A 103 12.27 -4.83 23.69
N GLY A 104 11.95 -4.32 22.50
CA GLY A 104 11.93 -2.88 22.18
C GLY A 104 13.25 -2.30 21.67
N ASN A 105 14.25 -3.13 21.33
CA ASN A 105 15.51 -2.70 20.69
C ASN A 105 15.34 -2.44 19.18
N TYR A 106 14.36 -3.09 18.55
CA TYR A 106 14.00 -2.90 17.15
C TYR A 106 12.49 -2.68 17.01
N ASN A 107 12.06 -2.20 15.85
CA ASN A 107 10.65 -1.98 15.52
C ASN A 107 10.18 -2.92 14.39
N LYS A 108 8.88 -2.89 14.09
CA LYS A 108 8.29 -3.78 13.07
C LYS A 108 8.88 -3.55 11.67
N GLU A 109 9.27 -2.32 11.34
CA GLU A 109 9.89 -1.99 10.05
C GLU A 109 11.29 -2.58 9.91
N ASP A 110 12.08 -2.63 10.99
CA ASP A 110 13.37 -3.30 11.00
C ASP A 110 13.22 -4.79 10.63
N PHE A 111 12.24 -5.46 11.23
CA PHE A 111 11.96 -6.86 10.94
C PHE A 111 11.46 -7.06 9.49
N ARG A 112 10.57 -6.16 9.03
CA ARG A 112 10.08 -6.17 7.64
C ARG A 112 11.20 -5.96 6.63
N TYR A 113 12.15 -5.08 6.93
CA TYR A 113 13.32 -4.86 6.09
C TYR A 113 14.13 -6.14 5.92
N LEU A 114 14.41 -6.87 7.00
CA LEU A 114 15.20 -8.12 6.93
C LEU A 114 14.49 -9.21 6.13
N TYR A 115 13.17 -9.34 6.28
CA TYR A 115 12.37 -10.21 5.42
C TYR A 115 12.43 -9.74 3.95
N ARG A 116 12.32 -8.43 3.72
CA ARG A 116 12.67 -7.71 2.48
C ARG A 116 13.93 -8.25 1.81
N TYR A 117 14.99 -8.12 2.58
CA TYR A 117 16.35 -8.43 2.22
C TYR A 117 16.51 -9.93 1.92
N SER A 118 15.89 -10.80 2.73
CA SER A 118 15.93 -12.25 2.52
C SER A 118 15.35 -12.68 1.16
N LEU A 119 14.29 -12.01 0.69
CA LEU A 119 13.67 -12.28 -0.60
C LEU A 119 14.56 -11.90 -1.78
N ARG A 120 15.44 -10.91 -1.62
CA ARG A 120 16.37 -10.46 -2.66
C ARG A 120 17.62 -11.33 -2.77
N HIS A 121 18.17 -11.76 -1.63
CA HIS A 121 19.48 -12.41 -1.59
C HIS A 121 19.42 -13.94 -1.50
N ALA A 122 18.34 -14.52 -0.97
CA ALA A 122 18.24 -15.98 -0.90
C ALA A 122 17.60 -16.58 -2.16
N ARG A 123 18.37 -17.40 -2.88
CA ARG A 123 17.87 -18.12 -4.07
C ARG A 123 16.81 -19.18 -3.72
N ASN A 124 16.98 -19.86 -2.58
CA ASN A 124 16.03 -20.86 -2.08
C ASN A 124 15.33 -20.32 -0.83
N GLN A 125 14.03 -20.03 -0.97
CA GLN A 125 13.23 -19.45 0.09
C GLN A 125 12.72 -20.48 1.12
N ASN A 126 12.85 -21.79 0.88
CA ASN A 126 12.26 -22.82 1.74
C ASN A 126 12.74 -22.74 3.20
N GLN A 127 14.04 -22.46 3.41
CA GLN A 127 14.60 -22.32 4.76
C GLN A 127 14.06 -21.08 5.48
N ILE A 128 13.99 -19.95 4.76
CA ILE A 128 13.46 -18.69 5.29
C ILE A 128 11.97 -18.83 5.60
N GLU A 129 11.18 -19.42 4.71
CA GLU A 129 9.76 -19.64 4.93
C GLU A 129 9.49 -20.59 6.10
N SER A 130 10.29 -21.65 6.24
CA SER A 130 10.20 -22.57 7.38
C SER A 130 10.52 -21.88 8.70
N TRP A 131 11.57 -21.08 8.72
CA TRP A 131 11.92 -20.27 9.89
C TRP A 131 10.84 -19.22 10.18
N LEU A 132 10.33 -18.53 9.15
CA LEU A 132 9.34 -17.47 9.28
C LEU A 132 8.05 -17.99 9.90
N ARG A 133 7.55 -19.17 9.47
CA ARG A 133 6.36 -19.78 10.10
C ARG A 133 6.55 -19.98 11.60
N LYS A 134 7.73 -20.44 12.01
CA LYS A 134 8.10 -20.59 13.43
C LYS A 134 8.16 -19.25 14.15
N ALA A 135 8.76 -18.24 13.51
CA ALA A 135 8.95 -16.91 14.07
C ALA A 135 7.62 -16.19 14.31
N LEU A 136 6.68 -16.31 13.37
CA LEU A 136 5.37 -15.67 13.47
C LEU A 136 4.52 -16.27 14.60
N VAL A 137 4.52 -17.60 14.75
CA VAL A 137 3.82 -18.25 15.88
C VAL A 137 4.45 -17.84 17.21
N PHE A 138 5.78 -17.81 17.30
CA PHE A 138 6.48 -17.35 18.49
C PHE A 138 6.12 -15.89 18.84
N LEU A 139 6.20 -14.98 17.87
CA LEU A 139 5.82 -13.57 18.02
C LEU A 139 4.37 -13.42 18.51
N ALA A 140 3.43 -14.13 17.88
CA ALA A 140 2.02 -14.06 18.26
C ALA A 140 1.75 -14.64 19.65
N ALA A 141 2.35 -15.79 19.97
CA ALA A 141 2.24 -16.45 21.26
C ALA A 141 2.89 -15.64 22.42
N THR A 142 3.76 -14.66 22.12
CA THR A 142 4.23 -13.73 23.17
C THR A 142 3.11 -12.93 23.79
N LYS A 143 2.05 -12.62 23.02
CA LYS A 143 0.91 -11.78 23.43
C LYS A 143 -0.37 -12.56 23.67
N HIS A 144 -0.53 -13.71 23.02
CA HIS A 144 -1.79 -14.47 22.98
C HIS A 144 -1.60 -15.92 23.44
N GLU A 145 -2.62 -16.48 24.09
CA GLU A 145 -2.64 -17.88 24.52
C GLU A 145 -3.56 -18.75 23.66
N SER A 146 -4.67 -18.18 23.18
CA SER A 146 -5.63 -18.94 22.38
C SER A 146 -5.08 -19.17 20.97
N ALA A 147 -5.28 -20.37 20.43
CA ALA A 147 -4.84 -20.69 19.08
C ALA A 147 -5.52 -19.82 18.01
N ASN A 148 -6.77 -19.40 18.24
CA ASN A 148 -7.47 -18.46 17.35
C ASN A 148 -6.79 -17.09 17.31
N ASP A 149 -6.48 -16.50 18.45
CA ASP A 149 -5.83 -15.19 18.51
C ASP A 149 -4.40 -15.25 17.95
N VAL A 150 -3.68 -16.36 18.21
CA VAL A 150 -2.34 -16.60 17.65
C VAL A 150 -2.42 -16.66 16.12
N MET A 151 -3.35 -17.43 15.55
CA MET A 151 -3.52 -17.54 14.10
C MET A 151 -3.95 -16.21 13.47
N SER A 152 -4.76 -15.41 14.16
CA SER A 152 -5.14 -14.06 13.73
C SER A 152 -3.94 -13.10 13.71
N GLU A 153 -3.13 -13.04 14.77
CA GLU A 153 -1.92 -12.20 14.81
C GLU A 153 -0.86 -12.67 13.78
N VAL A 154 -0.70 -13.99 13.57
CA VAL A 154 0.13 -14.54 12.48
C VAL A 154 -0.32 -13.99 11.13
N ARG A 155 -1.63 -13.93 10.88
CA ARG A 155 -2.16 -13.36 9.64
C ARG A 155 -1.84 -11.88 9.50
N ILE A 156 -2.01 -11.08 10.55
CA ILE A 156 -1.66 -9.65 10.56
C ILE A 156 -0.18 -9.47 10.19
N TRP A 157 0.71 -10.32 10.74
CA TRP A 157 2.13 -10.30 10.37
C TRP A 157 2.39 -10.65 8.91
N LEU A 158 1.76 -11.70 8.37
CA LEU A 158 1.90 -12.06 6.96
C LEU A 158 1.51 -10.90 6.03
N GLN A 159 0.40 -10.23 6.33
CA GLN A 159 -0.06 -9.05 5.58
C GLN A 159 0.89 -7.86 5.71
N PHE A 160 1.35 -7.58 6.93
CA PHE A 160 2.30 -6.49 7.18
C PHE A 160 3.63 -6.70 6.43
N LEU A 161 4.13 -7.94 6.42
CA LEU A 161 5.37 -8.33 5.74
C LEU A 161 5.22 -8.40 4.21
N GLY A 162 3.99 -8.58 3.70
CA GLY A 162 3.77 -8.92 2.29
C GLY A 162 4.26 -10.34 1.95
N ALA A 163 4.18 -11.25 2.93
CA ALA A 163 4.62 -12.64 2.81
C ALA A 163 3.65 -13.49 1.97
N PRO A 164 4.07 -14.64 1.40
CA PRO A 164 3.13 -15.55 0.78
C PRO A 164 2.06 -15.98 1.79
N VAL A 165 0.87 -16.25 1.29
CA VAL A 165 -0.15 -16.91 2.09
C VAL A 165 0.25 -18.38 2.26
N PHE A 166 0.55 -18.78 3.50
CA PHE A 166 0.83 -20.16 3.84
C PHE A 166 -0.50 -20.89 4.11
N SER A 167 -0.60 -22.17 3.71
CA SER A 167 -1.71 -23.01 4.17
C SER A 167 -1.73 -23.03 5.70
N PRO A 168 -2.91 -22.82 6.34
CA PRO A 168 -3.03 -22.86 7.79
C PRO A 168 -2.42 -24.10 8.43
N ARG A 169 -2.47 -25.25 7.74
CA ARG A 169 -1.93 -26.52 8.24
C ARG A 169 -0.42 -26.48 8.48
N LEU A 170 0.32 -25.65 7.76
CA LEU A 170 1.77 -25.52 7.91
C LEU A 170 2.18 -24.90 9.26
N PHE A 171 1.24 -24.36 10.02
CA PHE A 171 1.47 -23.83 11.37
C PHE A 171 1.19 -24.85 12.48
N SER A 172 0.52 -25.97 12.18
CA SER A 172 0.18 -27.03 13.14
C SER A 172 1.41 -27.53 13.91
N ASP A 173 2.42 -28.00 13.16
CA ASP A 173 3.65 -28.57 13.72
C ASP A 173 4.49 -27.54 14.48
N VAL A 174 4.25 -26.26 14.21
CA VAL A 174 4.92 -25.15 14.88
C VAL A 174 4.25 -24.84 16.21
N GLY A 175 2.92 -24.86 16.29
CA GLY A 175 2.14 -24.57 17.49
C GLY A 175 2.52 -25.46 18.67
N ASP A 176 2.72 -26.76 18.42
CA ASP A 176 3.14 -27.74 19.42
C ASP A 176 4.47 -27.34 20.11
N ASN A 177 5.38 -26.70 19.38
CA ASN A 177 6.66 -26.25 19.95
C ASN A 177 6.48 -25.17 21.02
N PHE A 178 5.37 -24.44 21.00
CA PHE A 178 5.10 -23.29 21.86
C PHE A 178 3.85 -23.44 22.72
N ASP A 179 3.34 -24.66 22.93
CA ASP A 179 2.12 -24.95 23.70
C ASP A 179 0.88 -24.20 23.19
N VAL A 180 0.77 -24.07 21.86
CA VAL A 180 -0.42 -23.52 21.20
C VAL A 180 -1.10 -24.62 20.40
N ASP A 181 -2.32 -25.01 20.81
CA ASP A 181 -3.10 -26.05 20.14
C ASP A 181 -3.73 -25.57 18.83
N ILE A 182 -2.89 -25.35 17.81
CA ILE A 182 -3.32 -24.94 16.46
C ILE A 182 -4.12 -26.05 15.77
N LYS A 183 -3.86 -27.33 16.09
CA LYS A 183 -4.56 -28.48 15.52
C LYS A 183 -6.07 -28.39 15.76
N SER A 184 -6.49 -28.06 16.97
CA SER A 184 -7.91 -27.88 17.30
C SER A 184 -8.62 -26.85 16.42
N VAL A 185 -7.93 -25.80 15.99
CA VAL A 185 -8.48 -24.75 15.13
C VAL A 185 -8.57 -25.21 13.68
N LEU A 186 -7.62 -26.03 13.22
CA LEU A 186 -7.60 -26.58 11.86
C LEU A 186 -8.75 -27.53 11.56
N ASP A 187 -9.34 -28.15 12.59
CA ASP A 187 -10.50 -29.02 12.45
C ASP A 187 -11.82 -28.26 12.22
N SER A 188 -11.81 -26.93 12.34
CA SER A 188 -12.95 -26.10 11.97
C SER A 188 -13.29 -26.25 10.48
N GLU A 189 -14.60 -26.25 10.18
CA GLU A 189 -15.11 -26.27 8.80
C GLU A 189 -14.50 -25.17 7.93
N ASN A 190 -14.26 -23.99 8.50
CA ASN A 190 -13.68 -22.84 7.81
C ASN A 190 -12.26 -23.12 7.31
N LEU A 191 -11.36 -23.62 8.17
CA LEU A 191 -9.98 -23.88 7.76
C LEU A 191 -9.85 -25.14 6.89
N LYS A 192 -10.77 -26.10 7.02
CA LYS A 192 -10.90 -27.22 6.07
C LYS A 192 -11.23 -26.73 4.66
N LEU A 193 -12.17 -25.79 4.53
CA LEU A 193 -12.53 -25.18 3.24
C LEU A 193 -11.34 -24.43 2.62
N VAL A 194 -10.70 -23.54 3.38
CA VAL A 194 -9.50 -22.80 2.95
C VAL A 194 -8.44 -23.74 2.39
N ASP A 195 -8.18 -24.82 3.11
CA ASP A 195 -7.17 -25.79 2.79
C ASP A 195 -7.52 -26.63 1.54
N ALA A 196 -8.79 -27.00 1.37
CA ALA A 196 -9.28 -27.64 0.15
C ALA A 196 -9.10 -26.74 -1.08
N LEU A 197 -9.55 -25.48 -0.99
CA LEU A 197 -9.46 -24.50 -2.06
C LEU A 197 -8.02 -24.16 -2.44
N THR A 198 -7.12 -24.06 -1.46
CA THR A 198 -5.71 -23.75 -1.70
C THR A 198 -4.99 -24.90 -2.42
N ARG A 199 -5.33 -26.16 -2.13
CA ARG A 199 -4.71 -27.33 -2.79
C ARG A 199 -5.30 -27.64 -4.16
N HIS A 200 -6.61 -27.43 -4.30
CA HIS A 200 -7.35 -27.81 -5.49
C HIS A 200 -8.21 -26.64 -6.00
N PRO A 201 -7.59 -25.53 -6.42
CA PRO A 201 -8.31 -24.33 -6.88
C PRO A 201 -9.21 -24.60 -8.08
N GLN A 202 -8.94 -25.64 -8.88
CA GLN A 202 -9.80 -26.02 -10.00
C GLN A 202 -11.21 -26.49 -9.58
N TYR A 203 -11.42 -26.85 -8.31
CA TYR A 203 -12.70 -27.30 -7.76
C TYR A 203 -13.39 -26.23 -6.90
N VAL A 204 -13.06 -24.95 -7.11
CA VAL A 204 -13.68 -23.83 -6.36
C VAL A 204 -15.20 -23.90 -6.40
N ARG A 205 -15.78 -24.17 -7.57
CA ARG A 205 -17.23 -24.19 -7.77
C ARG A 205 -17.90 -25.28 -6.93
N GLU A 206 -17.37 -26.49 -6.99
CA GLU A 206 -17.86 -27.66 -6.26
C GLU A 206 -17.66 -27.49 -4.74
N ALA A 207 -16.54 -26.90 -4.32
CA ALA A 207 -16.21 -26.72 -2.90
C ALA A 207 -17.13 -25.72 -2.18
N VAL A 208 -17.73 -24.78 -2.90
CA VAL A 208 -18.60 -23.72 -2.34
C VAL A 208 -20.07 -23.89 -2.69
N GLU A 209 -20.41 -24.97 -3.39
CA GLU A 209 -21.78 -25.29 -3.75
C GLU A 209 -22.67 -25.38 -2.51
N GLY A 210 -23.86 -24.78 -2.57
CA GLY A 210 -24.82 -24.75 -1.46
C GLY A 210 -24.41 -23.93 -0.24
N LYS A 211 -23.21 -23.32 -0.19
CA LYS A 211 -22.76 -22.48 0.93
C LYS A 211 -23.13 -21.00 0.73
N PRO A 212 -23.59 -20.27 1.76
CA PRO A 212 -23.76 -18.82 1.70
C PRO A 212 -22.44 -18.10 1.40
N PHE A 213 -22.48 -17.03 0.59
CA PHE A 213 -21.25 -16.34 0.16
C PHE A 213 -20.45 -15.80 1.34
N MET A 214 -21.11 -15.18 2.32
CA MET A 214 -20.42 -14.62 3.48
C MET A 214 -19.72 -15.67 4.35
N GLU A 215 -20.27 -16.87 4.49
CA GLU A 215 -19.60 -17.94 5.24
C GLU A 215 -18.30 -18.37 4.56
N VAL A 216 -18.34 -18.51 3.23
CA VAL A 216 -17.17 -18.82 2.40
C VAL A 216 -16.15 -17.68 2.48
N MET A 217 -16.60 -16.44 2.35
CA MET A 217 -15.72 -15.27 2.38
C MET A 217 -15.09 -15.06 3.75
N ASP A 218 -15.85 -15.21 4.84
CA ASP A 218 -15.34 -15.12 6.21
C ASP A 218 -14.25 -16.17 6.49
N ALA A 219 -14.39 -17.37 5.94
CA ALA A 219 -13.38 -18.41 6.01
C ALA A 219 -12.14 -18.08 5.16
N CYS A 220 -12.34 -17.62 3.91
CA CYS A 220 -11.29 -17.57 2.90
C CYS A 220 -10.50 -16.26 2.88
N ARG A 221 -11.13 -15.11 3.13
CA ARG A 221 -10.54 -13.76 2.95
C ARG A 221 -9.16 -13.58 3.59
N GLU A 222 -8.95 -14.23 4.73
CA GLU A 222 -7.71 -14.15 5.51
C GLU A 222 -6.70 -15.23 5.15
N TRP A 223 -7.07 -16.28 4.42
CA TRP A 223 -6.19 -17.43 4.23
C TRP A 223 -6.05 -17.88 2.80
N THR A 224 -6.69 -17.19 1.86
CA THR A 224 -6.56 -17.47 0.43
C THR A 224 -5.97 -16.29 -0.32
N PRO A 225 -5.28 -16.53 -1.45
CA PRO A 225 -4.80 -15.46 -2.32
C PRO A 225 -5.94 -14.66 -2.97
N ASP A 226 -5.67 -13.41 -3.34
CA ASP A 226 -6.65 -12.49 -3.95
C ASP A 226 -7.28 -13.04 -5.25
N VAL A 227 -6.52 -13.82 -6.03
CA VAL A 227 -7.04 -14.49 -7.24
C VAL A 227 -8.17 -15.44 -6.89
N LEU A 228 -8.02 -16.21 -5.82
CA LEU A 228 -9.04 -17.15 -5.36
C LEU A 228 -10.25 -16.41 -4.80
N LEU A 229 -10.05 -15.27 -4.12
CA LEU A 229 -11.14 -14.42 -3.66
C LEU A 229 -11.96 -13.84 -4.82
N SER A 230 -11.29 -13.44 -5.90
CA SER A 230 -11.95 -13.00 -7.14
C SER A 230 -12.76 -14.12 -7.79
N GLU A 231 -12.21 -15.34 -7.88
CA GLU A 231 -12.93 -16.51 -8.42
C GLU A 231 -14.13 -16.91 -7.55
N LEU A 232 -13.98 -16.85 -6.22
CA LEU A 232 -15.08 -17.11 -5.27
C LEU A 232 -16.22 -16.10 -5.44
N LEU A 233 -15.89 -14.84 -5.65
CA LEU A 233 -16.87 -13.79 -5.91
C LEU A 233 -17.61 -14.02 -7.23
N GLU A 234 -16.90 -14.41 -8.29
CA GLU A 234 -17.47 -14.72 -9.60
C GLU A 234 -18.46 -15.90 -9.53
N VAL A 235 -18.07 -17.00 -8.88
CA VAL A 235 -18.97 -18.16 -8.69
C VAL A 235 -20.22 -17.79 -7.90
N ALA A 236 -20.07 -16.99 -6.84
CA ALA A 236 -21.21 -16.55 -6.05
C ALA A 236 -22.13 -15.63 -6.85
N LYS A 237 -21.58 -14.71 -7.64
CA LYS A 237 -22.33 -13.83 -8.53
C LYS A 237 -23.14 -14.65 -9.55
N GLU A 238 -22.50 -15.53 -10.29
CA GLU A 238 -23.18 -16.36 -11.31
C GLU A 238 -24.36 -17.13 -10.71
N ARG A 239 -24.18 -17.73 -9.54
CA ARG A 239 -25.25 -18.47 -8.86
C ARG A 239 -26.44 -17.57 -8.55
N VAL A 240 -26.18 -16.45 -7.87
CA VAL A 240 -27.23 -15.55 -7.39
C VAL A 240 -27.98 -14.88 -8.56
N TYR A 241 -27.28 -14.54 -9.64
CA TYR A 241 -27.92 -14.02 -10.84
C TYR A 241 -28.71 -15.07 -11.62
N SER A 242 -28.22 -16.30 -11.70
CA SER A 242 -28.95 -17.40 -12.36
C SER A 242 -30.23 -17.77 -11.61
N GLU A 243 -30.19 -17.78 -10.27
CA GLU A 243 -31.37 -18.01 -9.44
C GLU A 243 -32.40 -16.88 -9.59
N ALA A 244 -31.92 -15.65 -9.71
CA ALA A 244 -32.73 -14.46 -9.91
C ALA A 244 -33.51 -14.40 -11.22
N GLU A 245 -33.06 -15.08 -12.28
CA GLU A 245 -33.76 -15.11 -13.58
C GLU A 245 -35.20 -15.61 -13.46
N ASN A 246 -35.49 -16.46 -12.47
CA ASN A 246 -36.84 -17.00 -12.25
C ASN A 246 -37.71 -16.10 -11.36
N LEU A 247 -37.14 -15.01 -10.82
CA LEU A 247 -37.79 -14.12 -9.85
C LEU A 247 -38.18 -12.76 -10.45
N VAL A 248 -37.49 -12.32 -11.49
CA VAL A 248 -37.73 -11.03 -12.16
C VAL A 248 -38.34 -11.29 -13.53
N THR A 249 -39.50 -10.70 -13.81
CA THR A 249 -40.24 -10.87 -15.07
C THR A 249 -40.33 -9.56 -15.85
N GLN A 250 -40.60 -9.64 -17.15
CA GLN A 250 -40.65 -8.47 -18.06
C GLN A 250 -41.80 -7.48 -17.76
N ASP A 251 -42.84 -7.92 -17.05
CA ASP A 251 -43.98 -7.09 -16.65
C ASP A 251 -43.75 -6.33 -15.33
N MET A 252 -42.68 -6.63 -14.60
CA MET A 252 -42.33 -5.91 -13.38
C MET A 252 -41.78 -4.52 -13.68
N SER A 253 -42.05 -3.57 -12.80
CA SER A 253 -41.38 -2.27 -12.82
C SER A 253 -39.89 -2.42 -12.47
N VAL A 254 -39.06 -1.45 -12.88
CA VAL A 254 -37.63 -1.40 -12.50
C VAL A 254 -37.49 -1.41 -10.97
N SER A 255 -38.29 -0.63 -10.25
CA SER A 255 -38.27 -0.56 -8.79
C SER A 255 -38.63 -1.89 -8.13
N ASP A 256 -39.71 -2.56 -8.57
CA ASP A 256 -40.13 -3.83 -7.98
C ASP A 256 -39.09 -4.94 -8.25
N SER A 257 -38.50 -4.92 -9.44
CA SER A 257 -37.43 -5.85 -9.83
C SER A 257 -36.17 -5.67 -8.98
N ILE A 258 -35.78 -4.41 -8.72
CA ILE A 258 -34.69 -4.10 -7.78
C ILE A 258 -35.01 -4.65 -6.38
N ASP A 259 -36.22 -4.43 -5.86
CA ASP A 259 -36.57 -4.87 -4.50
C ASP A 259 -36.61 -6.41 -4.36
N VAL A 260 -37.07 -7.13 -5.38
CA VAL A 260 -37.03 -8.60 -5.40
C VAL A 260 -35.59 -9.12 -5.42
N MET A 261 -34.74 -8.52 -6.27
CA MET A 261 -33.33 -8.87 -6.35
C MET A 261 -32.57 -8.59 -5.05
N LYS A 262 -32.82 -7.44 -4.41
CA LYS A 262 -32.22 -7.08 -3.12
C LYS A 262 -32.54 -8.13 -2.04
N LYS A 263 -33.81 -8.51 -1.92
CA LYS A 263 -34.24 -9.58 -0.99
C LYS A 263 -33.58 -10.92 -1.30
N HIS A 264 -33.39 -11.23 -2.58
CA HIS A 264 -32.71 -12.46 -3.01
C HIS A 264 -31.22 -12.46 -2.63
N PHE A 265 -30.53 -11.33 -2.83
CA PHE A 265 -29.13 -11.16 -2.42
C PHE A 265 -28.96 -11.28 -0.90
N GLU A 266 -29.84 -10.64 -0.12
CA GLU A 266 -29.85 -10.75 1.34
C GLU A 266 -30.05 -12.20 1.81
N LYS A 267 -31.01 -12.93 1.21
CA LYS A 267 -31.27 -14.34 1.52
C LYS A 267 -30.05 -15.23 1.26
N ASN A 268 -29.32 -14.98 0.17
CA ASN A 268 -28.12 -15.71 -0.22
C ASN A 268 -26.83 -15.19 0.45
N GLN A 269 -26.95 -14.16 1.32
CA GLN A 269 -25.83 -13.46 1.95
C GLN A 269 -24.80 -12.95 0.93
N PHE A 270 -25.24 -12.49 -0.24
CA PHE A 270 -24.38 -11.91 -1.27
C PHE A 270 -24.15 -10.42 -1.03
N GLN A 271 -23.42 -10.12 0.04
CA GLN A 271 -23.13 -8.77 0.55
C GLN A 271 -21.89 -8.87 1.43
N SER A 272 -21.01 -7.86 1.50
CA SER A 272 -19.86 -7.93 2.42
C SER A 272 -20.16 -7.47 3.85
N HIS A 273 -21.38 -7.01 4.15
CA HIS A 273 -21.82 -6.71 5.51
C HIS A 273 -23.33 -6.91 5.68
N LYS A 274 -23.78 -7.37 6.85
CA LYS A 274 -25.20 -7.70 7.15
C LYS A 274 -26.18 -6.54 6.96
N SER A 275 -25.72 -5.31 7.13
CA SER A 275 -26.54 -4.10 6.99
C SER A 275 -26.50 -3.47 5.60
N THR A 276 -25.63 -3.98 4.73
CA THR A 276 -25.44 -3.43 3.38
C THR A 276 -26.31 -4.20 2.42
N VAL A 277 -27.01 -3.46 1.56
CA VAL A 277 -27.70 -4.04 0.41
C VAL A 277 -26.83 -3.79 -0.81
N LEU A 278 -26.48 -4.85 -1.53
CA LEU A 278 -25.75 -4.74 -2.78
C LEU A 278 -26.71 -4.12 -3.83
N PRO A 279 -26.29 -3.09 -4.60
CA PRO A 279 -27.11 -2.57 -5.69
C PRO A 279 -27.41 -3.69 -6.70
N VAL A 280 -28.44 -3.54 -7.51
CA VAL A 280 -28.92 -4.59 -8.42
C VAL A 280 -28.55 -4.21 -9.85
N ARG A 281 -27.79 -5.06 -10.56
CA ARG A 281 -27.56 -4.91 -12.02
C ARG A 281 -28.60 -5.67 -12.82
N LEU A 282 -29.81 -5.13 -12.94
CA LEU A 282 -30.88 -5.78 -13.72
C LEU A 282 -30.45 -6.11 -15.15
N GLN A 283 -29.63 -5.26 -15.77
CA GLN A 283 -29.10 -5.47 -17.13
C GLN A 283 -28.23 -6.72 -17.30
N GLN A 284 -27.78 -7.36 -16.21
CA GLN A 284 -27.04 -8.61 -16.26
C GLN A 284 -27.96 -9.83 -16.29
N LEU A 285 -29.26 -9.66 -16.02
CA LEU A 285 -30.26 -10.71 -16.24
C LEU A 285 -30.39 -10.98 -17.74
N LYS A 286 -30.69 -12.22 -18.10
CA LYS A 286 -30.93 -12.61 -19.49
C LYS A 286 -32.15 -11.91 -20.11
N GLU A 287 -33.21 -11.72 -19.32
CA GLU A 287 -34.46 -11.07 -19.73
C GLU A 287 -34.86 -9.98 -18.71
N PRO A 288 -34.17 -8.82 -18.70
CA PRO A 288 -34.49 -7.74 -17.78
C PRO A 288 -35.84 -7.08 -18.12
N PRO A 289 -36.51 -6.43 -17.15
CA PRO A 289 -37.65 -5.56 -17.45
C PRO A 289 -37.23 -4.41 -18.38
N PRO A 290 -38.15 -3.70 -19.05
CA PRO A 290 -37.80 -2.52 -19.84
C PRO A 290 -37.20 -1.39 -18.99
N GLY A 291 -36.06 -0.84 -19.40
CA GLY A 291 -35.43 0.32 -18.75
C GLY A 291 -36.23 1.62 -18.95
N GLU A 292 -35.98 2.60 -18.08
CA GLU A 292 -36.60 3.93 -18.12
C GLU A 292 -35.96 4.83 -19.19
N ALA A 293 -36.73 5.82 -19.66
CA ALA A 293 -36.24 6.83 -20.59
C ALA A 293 -35.24 7.76 -19.89
N ILE A 294 -34.08 7.95 -20.51
CA ILE A 294 -33.00 8.77 -19.95
C ILE A 294 -33.20 10.23 -20.33
N ASP A 295 -33.05 11.14 -19.36
CA ASP A 295 -33.09 12.58 -19.61
C ASP A 295 -31.95 12.99 -20.56
N PRO A 296 -32.24 13.68 -21.69
CA PRO A 296 -31.21 14.12 -22.64
C PRO A 296 -30.12 15.00 -22.02
N VAL A 297 -30.43 15.80 -21.00
CA VAL A 297 -29.47 16.67 -20.31
C VAL A 297 -28.48 15.83 -19.50
N ILE A 298 -28.98 14.88 -18.73
CA ILE A 298 -28.19 13.88 -17.99
C ILE A 298 -27.29 13.12 -18.97
N PHE A 299 -27.85 12.66 -20.08
CA PHE A 299 -27.09 11.94 -21.10
C PHE A 299 -25.95 12.77 -21.72
N GLU A 300 -26.14 14.08 -21.89
CA GLU A 300 -25.10 14.99 -22.38
C GLU A 300 -24.00 15.27 -21.34
N LEU A 301 -24.30 15.20 -20.04
CA LEU A 301 -23.31 15.28 -18.96
C LEU A 301 -22.39 14.06 -18.90
N ILE A 302 -22.83 12.91 -19.43
CA ILE A 302 -22.02 11.71 -19.51
C ILE A 302 -20.94 11.89 -20.60
N PRO A 303 -19.64 11.74 -20.26
CA PRO A 303 -18.56 11.74 -21.22
C PRO A 303 -18.83 10.79 -22.38
N GLN A 304 -18.57 11.22 -23.62
CA GLN A 304 -18.89 10.45 -24.83
C GLN A 304 -18.38 9.00 -24.79
N LYS A 305 -17.18 8.78 -24.24
CA LYS A 305 -16.58 7.43 -24.09
C LYS A 305 -17.26 6.55 -23.02
N LEU A 306 -18.01 7.13 -22.09
CA LEU A 306 -18.78 6.41 -21.07
C LEU A 306 -20.22 6.12 -21.50
N ARG A 307 -20.81 6.92 -22.39
CA ARG A 307 -22.25 6.86 -22.74
C ARG A 307 -22.75 5.45 -22.99
N MET A 308 -22.09 4.68 -23.87
CA MET A 308 -22.54 3.32 -24.19
C MET A 308 -22.41 2.33 -23.02
N GLY A 309 -21.38 2.48 -22.18
CA GLY A 309 -21.16 1.60 -21.03
C GLY A 309 -22.11 1.90 -19.86
N LEU A 310 -22.44 3.18 -19.66
CA LEU A 310 -23.32 3.63 -18.59
C LEU A 310 -24.80 3.61 -18.98
N LEU A 311 -25.14 3.62 -20.28
CA LEU A 311 -26.52 3.65 -20.76
C LEU A 311 -27.42 2.61 -20.07
N PRO A 312 -27.02 1.32 -19.96
CA PRO A 312 -27.83 0.34 -19.22
C PRO A 312 -27.96 0.72 -17.74
N SER A 313 -26.87 1.04 -17.05
CA SER A 313 -26.90 1.42 -15.63
C SER A 313 -27.82 2.61 -15.36
N VAL A 314 -27.82 3.62 -16.23
CA VAL A 314 -28.66 4.81 -16.10
C VAL A 314 -30.12 4.49 -16.39
N ALA A 315 -30.40 3.68 -17.42
CA ALA A 315 -31.76 3.26 -17.76
C ALA A 315 -32.44 2.43 -16.66
N TYR A 316 -31.67 1.71 -15.85
CA TYR A 316 -32.18 0.93 -14.72
C TYR A 316 -31.99 1.61 -13.35
N SER A 317 -31.61 2.88 -13.35
CA SER A 317 -31.40 3.62 -12.11
C SER A 317 -32.71 4.11 -11.50
N SER A 318 -32.69 4.32 -10.20
CA SER A 318 -33.81 4.87 -9.41
C SER A 318 -33.25 5.88 -8.42
N LYS A 319 -34.12 6.71 -7.84
CA LYS A 319 -33.70 7.67 -6.82
C LYS A 319 -32.99 6.99 -5.64
N THR A 320 -31.83 7.51 -5.27
CA THR A 320 -31.00 6.98 -4.20
C THR A 320 -31.68 7.19 -2.85
N LYS A 321 -31.81 6.12 -2.06
CA LYS A 321 -32.30 6.17 -0.67
C LYS A 321 -31.16 6.09 0.34
N ARG A 322 -29.99 5.61 -0.10
CA ARG A 322 -28.81 5.38 0.72
C ARG A 322 -27.53 5.57 -0.09
N ILE A 323 -26.58 6.31 0.49
CA ILE A 323 -25.19 6.36 0.03
C ILE A 323 -24.32 5.64 1.07
N GLU A 324 -23.40 4.80 0.64
CA GLU A 324 -22.42 4.12 1.50
C GLU A 324 -21.00 4.40 1.01
N ILE A 325 -20.14 4.86 1.93
CA ILE A 325 -18.71 4.99 1.73
C ILE A 325 -18.04 3.79 2.40
N ILE A 326 -17.24 3.02 1.66
CA ILE A 326 -16.63 1.77 2.11
C ILE A 326 -15.12 1.83 1.88
N PHE A 327 -14.34 1.65 2.94
CA PHE A 327 -12.87 1.76 2.89
C PHE A 327 -12.22 0.40 2.67
N LEU A 328 -11.97 0.03 1.41
CA LEU A 328 -11.24 -1.20 1.04
C LEU A 328 -9.72 -1.03 1.19
N GLY A 329 -9.28 0.22 1.13
CA GLY A 329 -7.93 0.73 1.23
C GLY A 329 -7.98 2.20 1.64
N GLY A 330 -6.84 2.77 2.04
CA GLY A 330 -6.77 4.13 2.58
C GLY A 330 -6.71 4.27 4.12
N PRO A 331 -7.12 3.28 4.95
CA PRO A 331 -6.68 3.20 6.34
C PRO A 331 -5.17 2.91 6.40
N GLY A 332 -4.36 3.92 6.71
CA GLY A 332 -2.91 3.84 6.56
C GLY A 332 -2.41 4.35 5.19
N ILE A 333 -1.08 4.39 5.02
CA ILE A 333 -0.44 4.81 3.76
C ILE A 333 -0.26 3.60 2.83
N GLY A 334 -0.64 3.76 1.56
CA GLY A 334 -0.57 2.74 0.53
C GLY A 334 -1.93 2.12 0.19
N ARG A 335 -2.03 1.50 -1.00
CA ARG A 335 -3.21 0.75 -1.48
C ARG A 335 -4.55 1.49 -1.31
N SER A 336 -4.64 2.74 -1.79
CA SER A 336 -5.91 3.48 -1.76
C SER A 336 -7.03 2.72 -2.47
N GLY A 337 -8.24 2.78 -1.95
CA GLY A 337 -9.40 2.15 -2.58
C GLY A 337 -10.65 2.37 -1.75
N ILE A 338 -11.50 3.30 -2.17
CA ILE A 338 -12.69 3.69 -1.43
C ILE A 338 -13.89 3.60 -2.36
N ILE A 339 -14.88 2.78 -2.03
CA ILE A 339 -16.13 2.72 -2.80
C ILE A 339 -17.08 3.77 -2.25
N ILE A 340 -17.67 4.56 -3.15
CA ILE A 340 -18.90 5.31 -2.88
C ILE A 340 -20.00 4.67 -3.72
N LYS A 341 -20.96 4.02 -3.06
CA LYS A 341 -22.09 3.37 -3.75
C LYS A 341 -23.42 3.97 -3.33
N THR A 342 -24.36 3.93 -4.25
CA THR A 342 -25.78 4.23 -4.05
C THR A 342 -26.58 2.93 -3.98
N ASP A 343 -27.91 3.01 -4.09
CA ASP A 343 -28.79 1.86 -4.27
C ASP A 343 -28.77 1.27 -5.68
N THR A 344 -28.18 1.97 -6.64
CA THR A 344 -28.32 1.72 -8.09
C THR A 344 -26.99 1.61 -8.83
N GLY A 345 -25.91 2.10 -8.23
CA GLY A 345 -24.59 2.10 -8.83
C GLY A 345 -23.51 2.52 -7.84
N GLY A 346 -22.33 2.82 -8.35
CA GLY A 346 -21.23 3.29 -7.51
C GLY A 346 -19.98 3.65 -8.28
N VAL A 347 -19.11 4.38 -7.61
CA VAL A 347 -17.79 4.73 -8.09
C VAL A 347 -16.73 4.22 -7.12
N LEU A 348 -15.59 3.82 -7.67
CA LEU A 348 -14.40 3.46 -6.89
C LEU A 348 -13.40 4.59 -6.98
N LEU A 349 -13.04 5.15 -5.84
CA LEU A 349 -12.01 6.17 -5.70
C LEU A 349 -10.67 5.49 -5.51
N ASP A 350 -9.80 5.61 -6.51
CA ASP A 350 -8.50 4.96 -6.61
C ASP A 350 -8.53 3.42 -6.46
N PHE A 351 -7.48 2.76 -6.95
CA PHE A 351 -7.24 1.34 -6.69
C PHE A 351 -5.75 1.06 -6.72
N GLY A 352 -5.12 1.24 -5.57
CA GLY A 352 -3.69 1.30 -5.40
C GLY A 352 -2.99 -0.02 -5.15
N LEU A 353 -1.67 0.02 -5.19
CA LEU A 353 -0.77 -1.02 -4.74
C LEU A 353 0.17 -0.43 -3.68
N SER A 354 0.18 -1.02 -2.50
CA SER A 354 1.19 -0.65 -1.50
C SER A 354 2.56 -1.14 -1.96
N VAL A 355 3.48 -0.21 -2.25
CA VAL A 355 4.88 -0.56 -2.59
C VAL A 355 5.63 -1.21 -1.43
N ALA A 356 5.08 -1.12 -0.21
CA ALA A 356 5.66 -1.72 0.97
C ALA A 356 5.33 -3.23 1.06
N ASN A 357 4.06 -3.59 1.17
CA ASN A 357 3.66 -4.99 1.36
C ASN A 357 3.04 -5.63 0.12
N HIS A 358 3.04 -4.91 -1.01
CA HIS A 358 2.48 -5.31 -2.30
C HIS A 358 0.98 -5.59 -2.26
N MET A 359 0.28 -5.25 -1.19
CA MET A 359 -1.16 -5.46 -1.10
C MET A 359 -1.93 -4.46 -1.96
N ILE A 360 -3.09 -4.87 -2.41
CA ILE A 360 -4.11 -4.05 -3.06
C ILE A 360 -5.31 -3.89 -2.11
N PRO A 361 -6.31 -3.04 -2.42
CA PRO A 361 -7.56 -3.02 -1.69
C PRO A 361 -8.27 -4.39 -1.75
N GLU A 362 -9.08 -4.69 -0.74
CA GLU A 362 -9.72 -6.00 -0.62
C GLU A 362 -10.80 -6.27 -1.68
N TRP A 363 -10.93 -7.54 -2.08
CA TRP A 363 -12.00 -8.00 -2.97
C TRP A 363 -13.31 -8.14 -2.20
N VAL A 364 -14.33 -7.38 -2.59
CA VAL A 364 -15.68 -7.43 -2.01
C VAL A 364 -16.74 -7.46 -3.11
N PRO A 365 -17.95 -7.98 -2.86
CA PRO A 365 -19.04 -7.97 -3.84
C PRO A 365 -19.36 -6.59 -4.41
N GLU A 366 -19.17 -5.53 -3.63
CA GLU A 366 -19.41 -4.16 -4.08
C GLU A 366 -18.50 -3.74 -5.25
N LEU A 367 -17.38 -4.42 -5.50
CA LEU A 367 -16.56 -4.16 -6.69
C LEU A 367 -17.29 -4.48 -7.99
N GLU A 368 -18.19 -5.46 -7.99
CA GLU A 368 -19.04 -5.81 -9.15
C GLU A 368 -20.04 -4.70 -9.49
N MET A 369 -20.17 -3.74 -8.60
CA MET A 369 -21.19 -2.70 -8.63
C MET A 369 -20.61 -1.34 -9.00
N ILE A 370 -19.33 -1.27 -9.32
CA ILE A 370 -18.69 -0.04 -9.77
C ILE A 370 -19.06 0.23 -11.23
N ASP A 371 -19.63 1.39 -11.50
CA ASP A 371 -19.89 1.90 -12.84
C ASP A 371 -18.61 2.48 -13.47
N THR A 372 -17.82 3.18 -12.67
CA THR A 372 -16.57 3.83 -13.10
C THR A 372 -15.61 3.99 -11.93
N ILE A 373 -14.32 3.93 -12.23
CA ILE A 373 -13.24 4.21 -11.27
C ILE A 373 -12.79 5.65 -11.44
N LEU A 374 -12.66 6.42 -10.36
CA LEU A 374 -12.11 7.77 -10.35
C LEU A 374 -10.70 7.73 -9.75
N VAL A 375 -9.71 8.03 -10.57
CA VAL A 375 -8.30 8.04 -10.15
C VAL A 375 -7.86 9.47 -9.86
N SER A 376 -7.37 9.73 -8.65
CA SER A 376 -6.89 11.04 -8.23
C SER A 376 -5.60 11.43 -8.94
N HIS A 377 -4.60 10.54 -8.95
CA HIS A 377 -3.30 10.80 -9.56
C HIS A 377 -2.53 9.50 -9.84
N ALA A 378 -1.38 9.60 -10.51
CA ALA A 378 -0.70 8.46 -11.11
C ALA A 378 0.22 7.64 -10.18
N HIS A 379 0.38 7.99 -8.89
CA HIS A 379 1.24 7.20 -8.01
C HIS A 379 0.71 5.77 -7.83
N LEU A 380 1.62 4.80 -7.65
CA LEU A 380 1.28 3.38 -7.63
C LEU A 380 0.37 3.00 -6.45
N ASP A 381 0.41 3.72 -5.34
CA ASP A 381 -0.52 3.54 -4.23
C ASP A 381 -1.93 4.07 -4.49
N HIS A 382 -2.18 4.64 -5.67
CA HIS A 382 -3.50 5.06 -6.17
C HIS A 382 -3.91 4.33 -7.46
N VAL A 383 -2.97 3.90 -8.32
CA VAL A 383 -3.27 3.21 -9.60
C VAL A 383 -2.70 1.81 -9.74
N GLY A 384 -1.80 1.40 -8.86
CA GLY A 384 -1.02 0.18 -9.01
C GLY A 384 -1.84 -1.10 -8.86
N GLY A 385 -3.04 -1.05 -8.31
CA GLY A 385 -3.95 -2.20 -8.27
C GLY A 385 -4.72 -2.39 -9.57
N LEU A 386 -4.81 -1.37 -10.44
CA LEU A 386 -5.67 -1.40 -11.62
C LEU A 386 -5.39 -2.59 -12.56
N PRO A 387 -4.13 -2.97 -12.88
CA PRO A 387 -3.90 -4.13 -13.73
C PRO A 387 -4.46 -5.44 -13.13
N VAL A 388 -4.47 -5.57 -11.81
CA VAL A 388 -5.05 -6.75 -11.16
C VAL A 388 -6.58 -6.71 -11.22
N LEU A 389 -7.19 -5.53 -11.04
CA LEU A 389 -8.64 -5.36 -11.15
C LEU A 389 -9.14 -5.61 -12.58
N PHE A 390 -8.44 -5.08 -13.59
CA PHE A 390 -8.76 -5.23 -15.01
C PHE A 390 -8.51 -6.64 -15.58
N ASP A 391 -8.07 -7.59 -14.76
CA ASP A 391 -8.14 -9.02 -15.12
C ASP A 391 -9.59 -9.45 -15.34
N LYS A 392 -10.50 -8.94 -14.49
CA LYS A 392 -11.94 -9.27 -14.48
C LYS A 392 -12.85 -8.07 -14.75
N PHE A 393 -12.40 -6.85 -14.44
CA PHE A 393 -13.16 -5.63 -14.68
C PHE A 393 -12.94 -5.11 -16.11
N ASP A 394 -14.02 -4.94 -16.86
CA ASP A 394 -14.01 -4.40 -18.23
C ASP A 394 -14.59 -2.99 -18.34
N GLY A 395 -14.93 -2.38 -17.20
CA GLY A 395 -15.49 -1.03 -17.14
C GLY A 395 -14.48 0.08 -17.44
N LYS A 396 -14.90 1.31 -17.19
CA LYS A 396 -14.09 2.50 -17.49
C LYS A 396 -13.47 3.08 -16.22
N TRP A 397 -12.37 3.77 -16.41
CA TRP A 397 -11.80 4.59 -15.36
C TRP A 397 -11.50 5.99 -15.87
N CYS A 398 -11.60 6.95 -14.97
CA CYS A 398 -11.59 8.36 -15.24
C CYS A 398 -10.47 9.04 -14.46
N SER A 399 -9.78 9.95 -15.14
CA SER A 399 -8.85 10.89 -14.51
C SER A 399 -8.70 12.12 -15.39
N VAL A 400 -8.07 13.16 -14.88
CA VAL A 400 -7.54 14.21 -15.76
C VAL A 400 -6.42 13.66 -16.66
N GLY A 401 -6.23 14.33 -17.80
CA GLY A 401 -5.42 13.83 -18.93
C GLY A 401 -3.99 13.35 -18.57
N PRO A 402 -3.16 14.16 -17.89
CA PRO A 402 -1.77 13.77 -17.61
C PRO A 402 -1.68 12.49 -16.77
N THR A 403 -2.58 12.29 -15.81
CA THR A 403 -2.62 11.08 -14.98
C THR A 403 -2.80 9.81 -15.82
N GLY A 404 -3.61 9.84 -16.88
CA GLY A 404 -3.75 8.72 -17.81
C GLY A 404 -2.42 8.32 -18.48
N GLY A 405 -1.71 9.32 -19.02
CA GLY A 405 -0.43 9.11 -19.71
C GLY A 405 0.68 8.64 -18.76
N ILE A 406 0.78 9.26 -17.58
CA ILE A 406 1.78 8.91 -16.56
C ILE A 406 1.52 7.50 -16.02
N SER A 407 0.26 7.15 -15.74
CA SER A 407 -0.12 5.83 -15.21
C SER A 407 0.36 4.70 -16.12
N LYS A 408 0.19 4.83 -17.45
CA LYS A 408 0.71 3.85 -18.42
C LYS A 408 2.21 3.63 -18.27
N VAL A 409 2.99 4.72 -18.15
CA VAL A 409 4.45 4.66 -18.02
C VAL A 409 4.85 4.00 -16.70
N LEU A 410 4.24 4.39 -15.59
CA LEU A 410 4.57 3.87 -14.26
C LEU A 410 4.18 2.40 -14.10
N LEU A 411 2.99 2.00 -14.56
CA LEU A 411 2.55 0.60 -14.50
C LEU A 411 3.47 -0.29 -15.35
N THR A 412 3.87 0.17 -16.54
CA THR A 412 4.79 -0.58 -17.42
C THR A 412 6.16 -0.76 -16.78
N ASP A 413 6.65 0.26 -16.07
CA ASP A 413 7.94 0.17 -15.39
C ASP A 413 7.88 -0.71 -14.13
N ALA A 414 6.78 -0.67 -13.38
CA ALA A 414 6.56 -1.54 -12.23
C ALA A 414 6.65 -3.04 -12.59
N ILE A 415 6.28 -3.43 -13.82
CA ILE A 415 6.52 -4.80 -14.33
C ILE A 415 8.03 -5.10 -14.47
N LYS A 416 8.81 -4.14 -14.98
CA LYS A 416 10.20 -4.32 -15.41
C LYS A 416 11.19 -4.28 -14.27
N VAL A 417 11.05 -3.29 -13.39
CA VAL A 417 11.91 -3.13 -12.20
C VAL A 417 11.64 -4.25 -11.18
N GLY A 418 10.51 -4.93 -11.33
CA GLY A 418 9.99 -5.85 -10.34
C GLY A 418 9.41 -5.03 -9.20
N THR A 419 8.10 -5.13 -8.97
CA THR A 419 7.61 -5.02 -7.60
C THR A 419 8.56 -5.88 -6.74
N PRO A 420 9.15 -5.40 -5.63
CA PRO A 420 10.28 -6.02 -4.91
C PRO A 420 10.21 -7.54 -4.55
N LEU A 421 9.14 -8.23 -4.93
CA LEU A 421 9.07 -9.67 -4.96
C LEU A 421 9.57 -10.20 -6.32
N PRO A 422 10.53 -11.15 -6.36
CA PRO A 422 10.86 -11.82 -7.61
C PRO A 422 9.57 -12.33 -8.26
N PRO A 423 9.51 -12.38 -9.60
CA PRO A 423 8.31 -12.79 -10.29
C PRO A 423 7.89 -14.19 -9.84
N ARG A 424 6.92 -14.24 -8.94
CA ARG A 424 6.01 -15.39 -8.80
C ARG A 424 5.04 -15.43 -9.98
N ARG A 425 5.46 -14.91 -11.14
CA ARG A 425 4.76 -14.89 -12.43
C ARG A 425 4.28 -16.29 -12.82
N TYR A 426 4.93 -17.34 -12.32
CA TYR A 426 4.58 -18.73 -12.58
C TYR A 426 3.57 -19.34 -11.60
N ASN A 427 3.28 -18.70 -10.46
CA ASN A 427 2.21 -19.14 -9.57
C ASN A 427 0.90 -18.49 -10.00
N LYS A 428 0.01 -19.28 -10.62
CA LYS A 428 -1.31 -18.84 -11.09
C LYS A 428 -2.23 -18.30 -9.98
N LEU A 429 -1.96 -18.69 -8.73
CA LEU A 429 -2.70 -18.21 -7.57
C LEU A 429 -2.11 -16.93 -6.97
N ASP A 430 -0.95 -16.47 -7.44
CA ASP A 430 -0.35 -15.24 -6.91
C ASP A 430 -0.95 -13.99 -7.58
N ARG A 431 -1.31 -12.99 -6.78
CA ARG A 431 -1.77 -11.67 -7.23
C ARG A 431 -0.84 -11.05 -8.29
N ILE A 432 0.48 -11.14 -8.12
CA ILE A 432 1.45 -10.54 -9.04
C ILE A 432 1.35 -11.15 -10.44
N SER A 433 0.87 -12.39 -10.59
CA SER A 433 0.68 -13.01 -11.91
C SER A 433 -0.34 -12.26 -12.78
N ARG A 434 -1.28 -11.52 -12.16
CA ARG A 434 -2.29 -10.69 -12.86
C ARG A 434 -1.80 -9.29 -13.20
N PHE A 435 -0.68 -8.85 -12.66
CA PHE A 435 -0.02 -7.60 -13.05
C PHE A 435 0.86 -7.89 -14.28
N ASN A 436 0.25 -7.90 -15.46
CA ASN A 436 0.89 -8.26 -16.73
C ASN A 436 0.61 -7.19 -17.82
N GLU A 437 1.29 -7.34 -18.97
CA GLU A 437 1.20 -6.38 -20.07
C GLU A 437 -0.22 -6.30 -20.69
N ASP A 438 -0.93 -7.43 -20.76
CA ASP A 438 -2.30 -7.49 -21.31
C ASP A 438 -3.28 -6.69 -20.45
N ASN A 439 -3.20 -6.84 -19.13
CA ASN A 439 -4.05 -6.08 -18.22
C ASN A 439 -3.67 -4.59 -18.16
N ILE A 440 -2.38 -4.23 -18.29
CA ILE A 440 -1.99 -2.81 -18.46
C ILE A 440 -2.56 -2.23 -19.75
N LYS A 441 -2.59 -3.02 -20.84
CA LYS A 441 -3.22 -2.60 -22.09
C LYS A 441 -4.71 -2.35 -21.87
N LYS A 442 -5.44 -3.24 -21.19
CA LYS A 442 -6.84 -3.03 -20.82
C LYS A 442 -7.04 -1.74 -20.01
N VAL A 443 -6.20 -1.50 -18.99
CA VAL A 443 -6.22 -0.24 -18.22
C VAL A 443 -6.03 0.95 -19.16
N THR A 444 -5.03 0.92 -20.04
CA THR A 444 -4.76 2.03 -20.96
C THR A 444 -5.92 2.30 -21.91
N ASP A 445 -6.51 1.26 -22.50
CA ASP A 445 -7.56 1.36 -23.51
C ASP A 445 -8.91 1.82 -22.92
N ASN A 446 -9.14 1.54 -21.64
CA ASN A 446 -10.37 1.90 -20.92
C ASN A 446 -10.31 3.25 -20.19
N HIS A 447 -9.24 4.03 -20.38
CA HIS A 447 -9.13 5.38 -19.80
C HIS A 447 -10.08 6.38 -20.49
N VAL A 448 -10.78 7.16 -19.66
CA VAL A 448 -11.59 8.30 -20.07
C VAL A 448 -11.06 9.57 -19.40
N ARG A 449 -10.68 10.53 -20.23
CA ARG A 449 -10.17 11.83 -19.78
C ARG A 449 -11.32 12.71 -19.27
N LEU A 450 -11.12 13.28 -18.08
CA LEU A 450 -11.90 14.39 -17.54
C LEU A 450 -11.13 15.72 -17.63
N GLU A 451 -11.83 16.82 -17.42
CA GLU A 451 -11.30 18.20 -17.46
C GLU A 451 -11.53 18.87 -16.11
N TYR A 452 -10.53 19.62 -15.63
CA TYR A 452 -10.67 20.39 -14.40
C TYR A 452 -11.82 21.40 -14.50
N GLY A 453 -12.56 21.57 -13.41
CA GLY A 453 -13.68 22.51 -13.30
C GLY A 453 -14.93 22.14 -14.09
N ARG A 454 -14.91 21.04 -14.86
CA ARG A 454 -16.05 20.58 -15.65
C ARG A 454 -16.75 19.43 -14.96
N SER A 455 -18.05 19.58 -14.70
CA SER A 455 -18.90 18.52 -14.16
C SER A 455 -19.18 17.45 -15.21
N ASN A 456 -19.08 16.19 -14.82
CA ASN A 456 -19.35 15.02 -15.67
C ASN A 456 -20.14 13.98 -14.87
N GLU A 457 -21.12 13.35 -15.50
CA GLU A 457 -21.81 12.21 -14.88
C GLU A 457 -21.04 10.91 -15.19
N VAL A 458 -20.65 10.21 -14.13
CA VAL A 458 -19.76 9.02 -14.20
C VAL A 458 -20.43 7.74 -13.67
N GLY A 459 -21.68 7.86 -13.24
CA GLY A 459 -22.55 6.79 -12.79
C GLY A 459 -23.93 7.36 -12.56
N PRO A 460 -24.97 6.52 -12.40
CA PRO A 460 -26.34 7.01 -12.30
C PRO A 460 -26.53 7.94 -11.10
N GLY A 461 -26.80 9.23 -11.35
CA GLY A 461 -26.97 10.23 -10.30
C GLY A 461 -25.67 10.65 -9.59
N ILE A 462 -24.50 10.28 -10.15
CA ILE A 462 -23.18 10.61 -9.60
C ILE A 462 -22.47 11.58 -10.53
N VAL A 463 -22.46 12.86 -10.14
CA VAL A 463 -21.82 13.94 -10.89
C VAL A 463 -20.50 14.31 -10.22
N VAL A 464 -19.42 14.39 -11.00
CA VAL A 464 -18.08 14.69 -10.50
C VAL A 464 -17.47 15.89 -11.20
N THR A 465 -16.83 16.75 -10.40
CA THR A 465 -16.06 17.90 -10.86
C THR A 465 -14.63 17.75 -10.37
N PRO A 466 -13.66 17.47 -11.27
CA PRO A 466 -12.25 17.44 -10.91
C PRO A 466 -11.74 18.85 -10.57
N VAL A 467 -10.99 18.98 -9.48
CA VAL A 467 -10.31 20.21 -9.04
C VAL A 467 -8.82 19.91 -8.94
N ASP A 468 -7.95 20.84 -9.32
CA ASP A 468 -6.51 20.61 -9.24
C ASP A 468 -6.07 20.42 -7.78
N ALA A 469 -5.44 19.28 -7.49
CA ALA A 469 -4.93 18.95 -6.17
C ALA A 469 -3.49 19.45 -5.95
N CYS A 470 -2.83 19.97 -6.99
CA CYS A 470 -1.48 20.56 -6.93
C CYS A 470 -0.41 19.66 -6.27
N HIS A 471 -0.62 18.34 -6.27
CA HIS A 471 0.30 17.35 -5.70
C HIS A 471 1.36 16.93 -6.73
N ILE A 472 0.91 16.44 -7.89
CA ILE A 472 1.77 16.12 -9.03
C ILE A 472 1.08 16.55 -10.33
N PRO A 473 1.79 16.63 -11.48
CA PRO A 473 1.14 17.01 -12.74
C PRO A 473 -0.04 16.08 -13.07
N GLY A 474 -1.25 16.64 -13.14
CA GLY A 474 -2.48 15.89 -13.33
C GLY A 474 -3.11 15.29 -12.06
N SER A 475 -2.67 15.68 -10.87
CA SER A 475 -3.39 15.30 -9.64
C SER A 475 -4.73 16.01 -9.55
N ALA A 476 -5.78 15.31 -9.13
CA ALA A 476 -7.12 15.88 -8.97
C ALA A 476 -7.75 15.45 -7.65
N ALA A 477 -8.35 16.44 -6.98
CA ALA A 477 -9.41 16.22 -6.01
C ALA A 477 -10.74 16.13 -6.77
N TYR A 478 -11.70 15.36 -6.26
CA TYR A 478 -13.03 15.23 -6.85
C TYR A 478 -14.07 15.81 -5.91
N SER A 479 -14.78 16.84 -6.37
CA SER A 479 -16.07 17.24 -5.80
C SER A 479 -17.14 16.35 -6.42
N ILE A 480 -17.79 15.54 -5.59
CA ILE A 480 -18.75 14.52 -5.99
C ILE A 480 -20.12 14.95 -5.46
N ASP A 481 -21.08 15.13 -6.35
CA ASP A 481 -22.48 15.40 -6.02
C ASP A 481 -23.30 14.14 -6.32
N ILE A 482 -23.97 13.62 -5.28
CA ILE A 482 -24.89 12.49 -5.39
C ILE A 482 -26.25 12.96 -4.89
N GLU A 483 -27.13 13.31 -5.84
CA GLU A 483 -28.49 13.79 -5.58
C GLU A 483 -28.56 14.93 -4.53
N GLY A 484 -27.58 15.84 -4.52
CA GLY A 484 -27.50 16.99 -3.61
C GLY A 484 -26.62 16.78 -2.38
N VAL A 485 -26.16 15.55 -2.11
CA VAL A 485 -25.14 15.30 -1.08
C VAL A 485 -23.75 15.53 -1.67
N LYS A 486 -23.01 16.50 -1.13
CA LYS A 486 -21.65 16.85 -1.60
C LYS A 486 -20.58 16.09 -0.82
N ILE A 487 -19.78 15.30 -1.53
CA ILE A 487 -18.64 14.57 -0.99
C ILE A 487 -17.38 15.06 -1.68
N LEU A 488 -16.40 15.53 -0.92
CA LEU A 488 -15.08 15.86 -1.42
C LEU A 488 -14.13 14.68 -1.17
N TYR A 489 -13.44 14.22 -2.22
CA TYR A 489 -12.31 13.31 -2.12
C TYR A 489 -11.04 14.00 -2.61
N THR A 490 -10.04 14.19 -1.75
CA THR A 490 -8.85 14.97 -2.12
C THR A 490 -7.83 14.18 -2.94
N GLY A 491 -7.79 12.85 -2.81
CA GLY A 491 -6.57 12.10 -3.09
C GLY A 491 -5.38 12.67 -2.30
N ASP A 492 -4.17 12.55 -2.83
CA ASP A 492 -3.04 13.34 -2.34
C ASP A 492 -3.15 14.77 -2.87
N PHE A 493 -3.00 15.76 -1.98
CA PHE A 493 -3.14 17.17 -2.32
C PHE A 493 -2.15 18.06 -1.58
N ASN A 494 -1.87 19.22 -2.17
CA ASN A 494 -1.00 20.23 -1.60
C ASN A 494 -1.63 21.61 -1.69
N ILE A 495 -2.00 22.18 -0.55
CA ILE A 495 -2.43 23.59 -0.49
C ILE A 495 -1.26 24.55 -0.29
N ASP A 496 -0.06 24.04 0.01
CA ASP A 496 1.14 24.87 0.07
C ASP A 496 1.58 25.25 -1.34
N GLU A 497 2.04 26.48 -1.49
CA GLU A 497 2.75 26.90 -2.70
C GLU A 497 4.03 26.05 -2.89
N SER A 498 4.29 25.67 -4.13
CA SER A 498 5.46 24.93 -4.56
C SER A 498 5.98 25.52 -5.87
N VAL A 499 7.17 25.13 -6.30
CA VAL A 499 7.71 25.67 -7.56
C VAL A 499 6.90 25.19 -8.78
N LEU A 500 6.24 24.03 -8.68
CA LEU A 500 5.41 23.51 -9.76
C LEU A 500 3.96 24.02 -9.73
N PHE A 501 3.45 24.36 -8.54
CA PHE A 501 2.03 24.62 -8.33
C PHE A 501 1.79 25.74 -7.32
N PRO A 502 0.78 26.60 -7.53
CA PRO A 502 0.44 27.70 -6.63
C PRO A 502 -0.21 27.27 -5.30
N GLY A 503 -0.42 25.96 -5.09
CA GLY A 503 -1.25 25.42 -4.02
C GLY A 503 -2.69 25.16 -4.49
N ALA A 504 -3.31 24.12 -3.97
CA ALA A 504 -4.65 23.68 -4.37
C ALA A 504 -5.74 24.60 -3.79
N ASN A 505 -6.70 24.99 -4.64
CA ASN A 505 -7.90 25.73 -4.23
C ASN A 505 -9.11 24.80 -4.22
N ILE A 506 -9.26 24.04 -3.13
CA ILE A 506 -10.26 22.97 -2.99
C ILE A 506 -11.47 23.49 -2.20
N PRO A 507 -12.72 23.14 -2.57
CA PRO A 507 -13.91 23.56 -1.86
C PRO A 507 -13.93 23.09 -0.39
N THR A 508 -14.53 23.91 0.48
CA THR A 508 -14.64 23.63 1.93
C THR A 508 -16.08 23.44 2.40
N ASP A 509 -17.06 23.60 1.50
CA ASP A 509 -18.51 23.58 1.76
C ASP A 509 -19.18 22.21 1.50
N SER A 510 -18.39 21.12 1.47
CA SER A 510 -18.92 19.76 1.27
C SER A 510 -19.48 19.15 2.56
N ASP A 511 -20.51 18.31 2.45
CA ASP A 511 -21.13 17.61 3.59
C ASP A 511 -20.20 16.56 4.21
N TYR A 512 -19.38 15.93 3.37
CA TYR A 512 -18.35 14.96 3.76
C TYR A 512 -17.03 15.29 3.06
N VAL A 513 -15.93 15.24 3.80
CA VAL A 513 -14.58 15.51 3.29
C VAL A 513 -13.69 14.32 3.61
N ILE A 514 -13.32 13.56 2.59
CA ILE A 514 -12.36 12.46 2.62
C ILE A 514 -11.00 13.02 2.20
N PHE A 515 -10.07 13.15 3.14
CA PHE A 515 -8.82 13.87 2.91
C PHE A 515 -7.55 13.09 3.27
N ASP A 516 -6.46 13.39 2.56
CA ASP A 516 -5.12 12.87 2.85
C ASP A 516 -4.57 13.40 4.19
N GLY A 517 -4.22 12.46 5.07
CA GLY A 517 -3.64 12.70 6.39
C GLY A 517 -2.16 12.37 6.50
N THR A 518 -1.42 12.28 5.39
CA THR A 518 0.00 11.86 5.37
C THR A 518 0.87 12.69 6.32
N TYR A 519 0.63 14.00 6.37
CA TYR A 519 1.37 14.95 7.22
C TYR A 519 0.62 15.39 8.48
N TRP A 520 -0.51 14.75 8.81
CA TRP A 520 -1.27 15.12 10.00
C TRP A 520 -0.43 14.97 11.27
N GLY A 521 -0.22 16.08 11.99
CA GLY A 521 0.54 16.11 13.24
C GLY A 521 2.04 15.83 13.09
N ARG A 522 2.59 15.91 11.86
CA ARG A 522 4.04 15.84 11.61
C ARG A 522 4.68 17.22 11.66
N GLU A 523 6.00 17.26 11.69
CA GLU A 523 6.75 18.51 11.51
C GLU A 523 6.60 19.04 10.08
N ASP A 524 6.41 20.36 9.98
CA ASP A 524 6.43 21.11 8.74
C ASP A 524 7.83 21.17 8.11
N PHE A 525 7.90 21.64 6.87
CA PHE A 525 9.15 21.84 6.15
C PHE A 525 9.15 23.25 5.54
N ASP A 526 10.29 23.94 5.63
CA ASP A 526 10.47 25.28 5.06
C ASP A 526 11.11 25.17 3.67
N ARG A 527 10.31 25.46 2.63
CA ARG A 527 10.76 25.39 1.23
C ARG A 527 11.83 26.45 0.89
N LYS A 528 11.85 27.58 1.59
CA LYS A 528 12.85 28.63 1.41
C LYS A 528 14.19 28.16 1.98
N GLU A 529 14.19 27.66 3.22
CA GLU A 529 15.39 27.07 3.84
C GLU A 529 15.95 25.92 3.00
N VAL A 530 15.06 25.08 2.43
CA VAL A 530 15.47 24.02 1.51
C VAL A 530 16.17 24.58 0.26
N SER A 531 15.65 25.64 -0.35
CA SER A 531 16.25 26.25 -1.54
C SER A 531 17.62 26.87 -1.23
N GLU A 532 17.77 27.51 -0.06
CA GLU A 532 19.04 28.04 0.43
C GLU A 532 20.05 26.92 0.66
N THR A 533 19.62 25.83 1.31
CA THR A 533 20.44 24.63 1.55
C THR A 533 20.92 23.98 0.25
N ILE A 534 20.03 23.82 -0.75
CA ILE A 534 20.40 23.28 -2.06
C ILE A 534 21.45 24.17 -2.74
N SER A 535 21.25 25.50 -2.71
CA SER A 535 22.18 26.46 -3.30
C SER A 535 23.56 26.38 -2.64
N GLU A 536 23.62 26.30 -1.32
CA GLU A 536 24.86 26.17 -0.55
C GLU A 536 25.61 24.89 -0.90
N VAL A 537 24.93 23.74 -0.90
CA VAL A 537 25.57 22.44 -1.21
C VAL A 537 26.07 22.42 -2.65
N VAL A 538 25.25 22.86 -3.61
CA VAL A 538 25.64 22.86 -5.03
C VAL A 538 26.81 23.82 -5.31
N SER A 539 26.93 24.91 -4.55
CA SER A 539 28.03 25.87 -4.72
C SER A 539 29.38 25.35 -4.21
N ASN A 540 29.37 24.46 -3.21
CA ASN A 540 30.58 24.01 -2.52
C ASN A 540 31.04 22.60 -2.93
N TYR A 541 30.14 21.77 -3.48
CA TYR A 541 30.40 20.35 -3.75
C TYR A 541 30.11 19.95 -5.21
N GLY A 542 30.70 18.84 -5.65
CA GLY A 542 30.61 18.34 -7.01
C GLY A 542 31.38 17.03 -7.26
N PRO A 543 30.80 16.02 -7.94
CA PRO A 543 29.43 15.99 -8.48
C PRO A 543 28.37 15.95 -7.38
N VAL A 544 27.16 16.42 -7.71
CA VAL A 544 25.99 16.38 -6.81
C VAL A 544 24.98 15.37 -7.32
N ILE A 545 24.52 14.46 -6.46
CA ILE A 545 23.55 13.42 -6.79
C ILE A 545 22.25 13.68 -6.02
N ILE A 546 21.14 13.79 -6.75
CA ILE A 546 19.82 14.07 -6.18
C ILE A 546 18.86 12.91 -6.53
N PRO A 547 18.75 11.89 -5.66
CA PRO A 547 17.71 10.88 -5.79
C PRO A 547 16.33 11.50 -5.58
N SER A 548 15.42 11.29 -6.53
CA SER A 548 14.05 11.80 -6.45
C SER A 548 13.04 10.78 -6.99
N PHE A 549 11.77 10.93 -6.62
CA PHE A 549 10.68 10.20 -7.27
C PHE A 549 10.46 10.75 -8.67
N ALA A 550 10.30 9.84 -9.64
CA ALA A 550 10.30 10.19 -11.06
C ALA A 550 9.16 11.12 -11.49
N VAL A 551 8.05 11.13 -10.75
CA VAL A 551 6.89 12.01 -10.95
C VAL A 551 6.78 12.96 -9.76
N GLY A 552 6.52 14.23 -10.04
CA GLY A 552 6.43 15.29 -9.04
C GLY A 552 7.81 15.77 -8.61
N ARG A 553 8.48 15.02 -7.73
CA ARG A 553 9.69 15.50 -7.04
C ARG A 553 10.85 15.80 -7.99
N SER A 554 11.10 14.96 -8.99
CA SER A 554 12.16 15.23 -9.97
C SER A 554 11.90 16.54 -10.73
N GLN A 555 10.66 16.79 -11.16
CA GLN A 555 10.30 18.00 -11.90
C GLN A 555 10.43 19.24 -11.01
N GLU A 556 10.00 19.15 -9.77
CA GLU A 556 10.11 20.26 -8.82
C GLU A 556 11.57 20.60 -8.53
N MET A 557 12.41 19.58 -8.33
CA MET A 557 13.84 19.78 -8.11
C MET A 557 14.51 20.46 -9.31
N LEU A 558 14.20 20.04 -10.54
CA LEU A 558 14.73 20.66 -11.76
C LEU A 558 14.36 22.15 -11.83
N MET A 559 13.11 22.48 -11.48
CA MET A 559 12.65 23.88 -11.47
C MET A 559 13.26 24.70 -10.32
N ILE A 560 13.51 24.10 -9.15
CA ILE A 560 14.25 24.76 -8.07
C ILE A 560 15.67 25.12 -8.55
N LEU A 561 16.38 24.17 -9.16
CA LEU A 561 17.72 24.40 -9.71
C LEU A 561 17.71 25.49 -10.79
N GLU A 562 16.70 25.51 -11.65
CA GLU A 562 16.50 26.54 -12.69
C GLU A 562 16.26 27.93 -12.08
N ASN A 563 15.34 28.02 -11.11
CA ASN A 563 15.00 29.29 -10.45
C ASN A 563 16.17 29.86 -9.64
N LEU A 564 17.01 29.00 -9.07
CA LEU A 564 18.26 29.40 -8.41
C LEU A 564 19.36 29.78 -9.41
N GLY A 565 19.14 29.62 -10.73
CA GLY A 565 20.11 29.89 -11.78
C GLY A 565 21.27 28.88 -11.86
N LEU A 566 21.18 27.77 -11.11
CA LEU A 566 22.23 26.75 -11.04
C LEU A 566 22.37 25.98 -12.35
N THR A 567 21.26 25.81 -13.08
CA THR A 567 21.23 25.16 -14.40
C THR A 567 22.02 25.90 -15.49
N LYS A 568 22.31 27.20 -15.30
CA LYS A 568 23.14 28.00 -16.21
C LYS A 568 24.63 27.88 -15.94
N ASN A 569 24.99 27.54 -14.70
CA ASN A 569 26.37 27.56 -14.21
C ASN A 569 26.94 26.14 -14.00
N ARG A 570 26.07 25.13 -13.93
CA ARG A 570 26.41 23.72 -13.66
C ARG A 570 25.78 22.84 -14.71
N ASN A 571 26.36 21.67 -14.95
CA ASN A 571 25.80 20.71 -15.90
C ASN A 571 24.71 19.87 -15.24
N VAL A 572 23.45 20.32 -15.31
CA VAL A 572 22.31 19.59 -14.76
C VAL A 572 21.87 18.50 -15.73
N ILE A 573 21.79 17.27 -15.22
CA ILE A 573 21.46 16.06 -15.98
C ILE A 573 20.22 15.43 -15.35
N VAL A 574 19.22 15.11 -16.18
CA VAL A 574 18.06 14.31 -15.79
C VAL A 574 18.09 12.96 -16.53
N ALA A 575 17.78 11.87 -15.83
CA ALA A 575 17.94 10.53 -16.38
C ALA A 575 16.83 9.54 -16.00
N GLY A 576 16.73 8.46 -16.78
CA GLY A 576 15.85 7.33 -16.49
C GLY A 576 14.37 7.70 -16.57
N MET A 577 13.59 7.23 -15.61
CA MET A 577 12.15 7.53 -15.57
C MET A 577 11.87 9.02 -15.30
N ALA A 578 12.70 9.70 -14.50
CA ALA A 578 12.54 11.12 -14.22
C ALA A 578 12.55 11.94 -15.52
N ASP A 579 13.50 11.67 -16.43
CA ASP A 579 13.59 12.33 -17.73
C ASP A 579 12.36 12.06 -18.61
N ARG A 580 11.93 10.79 -18.69
CA ARG A 580 10.75 10.42 -19.48
C ARG A 580 9.50 11.16 -19.00
N ILE A 581 9.30 11.25 -17.69
CA ILE A 581 8.16 11.94 -17.10
C ILE A 581 8.28 13.45 -17.30
N THR A 582 9.44 14.05 -17.05
CA THR A 582 9.68 15.50 -17.27
C THR A 582 9.29 15.90 -18.70
N ASN A 583 9.70 15.12 -19.69
CA ASN A 583 9.31 15.33 -21.09
C ASN A 583 7.81 15.13 -21.33
N LEU A 584 7.21 14.10 -20.73
CA LEU A 584 5.78 13.79 -20.87
C LEU A 584 4.89 14.91 -20.30
N VAL A 585 5.29 15.52 -19.18
CA VAL A 585 4.53 16.61 -18.54
C VAL A 585 4.88 18.00 -19.10
N GLY A 586 5.85 18.09 -20.01
CA GLY A 586 6.21 19.33 -20.70
C GLY A 586 6.99 20.33 -19.86
N VAL A 587 7.66 19.90 -18.78
CA VAL A 587 8.54 20.76 -17.98
C VAL A 587 9.85 21.00 -18.73
N GLN A 588 10.23 22.27 -18.88
CA GLN A 588 11.38 22.71 -19.69
C GLN A 588 12.33 23.61 -18.87
N GLY A 589 13.61 23.56 -19.22
CA GLY A 589 14.66 24.40 -18.61
C GLY A 589 16.05 23.96 -19.09
N HIS A 590 17.11 24.46 -18.45
CA HIS A 590 18.49 24.27 -18.91
C HIS A 590 19.12 23.00 -18.31
N TRP A 591 18.69 21.83 -18.78
CA TRP A 591 19.28 20.54 -18.37
C TRP A 591 19.41 19.58 -19.54
N GLN A 592 20.26 18.57 -19.38
CA GLN A 592 20.52 17.55 -20.37
C GLN A 592 19.74 16.28 -20.06
N SER A 593 19.00 15.77 -21.05
CA SER A 593 18.40 14.43 -21.00
C SER A 593 19.44 13.36 -21.29
N LEU A 594 19.64 12.45 -20.34
CA LEU A 594 20.63 11.39 -20.46
C LEU A 594 20.08 10.19 -21.23
N LYS A 595 20.41 10.06 -22.53
CA LYS A 595 19.95 8.95 -23.39
C LYS A 595 20.68 7.61 -23.18
N LYS A 596 21.85 7.60 -22.53
CA LYS A 596 22.63 6.41 -22.16
C LYS A 596 23.15 6.60 -20.73
N ASN A 597 23.16 5.55 -19.90
CA ASN A 597 23.76 5.63 -18.56
C ASN A 597 25.19 6.20 -18.67
N LYS A 598 25.44 7.37 -18.06
CA LYS A 598 26.74 8.03 -18.06
C LYS A 598 27.63 7.19 -17.16
N VAL A 599 28.80 6.80 -17.65
CA VAL A 599 29.69 5.91 -16.90
C VAL A 599 30.35 6.65 -15.73
N HIS A 600 30.51 7.97 -15.81
CA HIS A 600 31.17 8.81 -14.81
C HIS A 600 30.50 10.20 -14.69
N LEU A 601 30.43 10.78 -13.48
CA LEU A 601 29.99 12.17 -13.27
C LEU A 601 31.22 13.06 -13.05
N ASP A 602 31.27 14.17 -13.76
CA ASP A 602 32.32 15.18 -13.64
C ASP A 602 32.04 16.10 -12.44
N LYS A 603 33.07 16.82 -11.94
CA LYS A 603 32.94 17.72 -10.79
C LYS A 603 31.78 18.73 -10.95
N ASP A 604 31.50 19.18 -12.16
CA ASP A 604 30.49 20.20 -12.43
C ASP A 604 29.08 19.64 -12.68
N ASP A 605 28.93 18.32 -12.63
CA ASP A 605 27.66 17.65 -12.89
C ASP A 605 26.73 17.69 -11.66
N ILE A 606 25.43 17.81 -11.94
CA ILE A 606 24.33 17.58 -11.01
C ILE A 606 23.40 16.55 -11.62
N LEU A 607 23.25 15.40 -10.99
CA LEU A 607 22.39 14.32 -11.46
C LEU A 607 21.06 14.32 -10.70
N VAL A 608 19.95 14.53 -11.40
CA VAL A 608 18.59 14.26 -10.91
C VAL A 608 18.10 12.95 -11.52
N ALA A 609 17.92 11.93 -10.69
CA ALA A 609 17.52 10.61 -11.17
C ALA A 609 16.50 9.93 -10.26
N GLY A 610 15.76 8.99 -10.85
CA GLY A 610 14.80 8.15 -10.14
C GLY A 610 15.46 7.33 -9.02
N GLY A 611 14.64 6.91 -8.05
CA GLY A 611 15.08 6.16 -6.88
C GLY A 611 15.13 7.01 -5.62
N GLY A 612 14.09 7.81 -5.34
CA GLY A 612 14.05 8.79 -4.24
C GLY A 612 14.43 8.28 -2.85
N MET A 613 14.24 6.99 -2.56
CA MET A 613 14.67 6.36 -1.30
C MET A 613 16.00 5.59 -1.41
N MET A 614 16.76 5.78 -2.49
CA MET A 614 18.03 5.13 -2.83
C MET A 614 17.97 3.60 -2.91
N GLY A 615 16.79 3.02 -3.15
CA GLY A 615 16.62 1.56 -3.23
C GLY A 615 17.33 0.87 -4.40
N GLY A 616 17.79 1.62 -5.40
CA GLY A 616 18.46 1.12 -6.60
C GLY A 616 18.49 2.17 -7.71
N GLY A 617 18.85 1.77 -8.92
CA GLY A 617 18.88 2.64 -10.10
C GLY A 617 20.10 3.55 -10.16
N LEU A 618 20.05 4.54 -11.06
CA LEU A 618 21.20 5.36 -11.43
C LEU A 618 21.71 6.24 -10.28
N ALA A 619 20.82 6.77 -9.44
CA ALA A 619 21.22 7.56 -8.28
C ALA A 619 22.02 6.72 -7.26
N ARG A 620 21.56 5.50 -6.97
CA ARG A 620 22.27 4.57 -6.08
C ARG A 620 23.60 4.13 -6.66
N TYR A 621 23.67 3.87 -7.97
CA TYR A 621 24.92 3.54 -8.66
C TYR A 621 25.97 4.65 -8.50
N HIS A 622 25.63 5.90 -8.86
CA HIS A 622 26.60 6.99 -8.75
C HIS A 622 26.93 7.36 -7.31
N PHE A 623 26.02 7.15 -6.36
CA PHE A 623 26.36 7.26 -4.96
C PHE A 623 27.45 6.25 -4.60
N GLY A 624 27.35 4.99 -5.03
CA GLY A 624 28.39 3.99 -4.81
C GLY A 624 29.77 4.44 -5.31
N GLU A 625 29.83 5.01 -6.52
CA GLU A 625 31.07 5.53 -7.12
C GLU A 625 31.67 6.72 -6.37
N HIS A 626 30.83 7.60 -5.80
CA HIS A 626 31.26 8.84 -5.15
C HIS A 626 31.17 8.82 -3.62
N ARG A 627 30.81 7.69 -3.02
CA ARG A 627 30.61 7.51 -1.58
C ARG A 627 31.80 7.98 -0.74
N ASN A 628 33.02 7.71 -1.21
CA ASN A 628 34.27 8.07 -0.54
C ASN A 628 34.94 9.32 -1.15
N ASN A 629 34.19 10.13 -1.91
CA ASN A 629 34.70 11.40 -2.45
C ASN A 629 34.24 12.55 -1.54
N PRO A 630 35.13 13.17 -0.73
CA PRO A 630 34.75 14.26 0.17
C PRO A 630 34.29 15.53 -0.55
N ASN A 631 34.59 15.64 -1.86
CA ASN A 631 34.12 16.76 -2.67
C ASN A 631 32.74 16.53 -3.29
N ALA A 632 32.25 15.28 -3.35
CA ALA A 632 30.92 14.99 -3.87
C ALA A 632 29.84 15.26 -2.83
N ALA A 633 28.60 15.42 -3.28
CA ALA A 633 27.45 15.52 -2.38
C ALA A 633 26.25 14.68 -2.83
N VAL A 634 25.46 14.25 -1.86
CA VAL A 634 24.13 13.67 -2.07
C VAL A 634 23.11 14.55 -1.37
N ILE A 635 22.10 14.99 -2.12
CA ILE A 635 20.96 15.73 -1.58
C ILE A 635 19.75 14.79 -1.60
N LEU A 636 19.40 14.24 -0.44
CA LEU A 636 18.18 13.44 -0.30
C LEU A 636 16.97 14.39 -0.35
N CYS A 637 15.97 14.09 -1.17
CA CYS A 637 14.73 14.87 -1.23
C CYS A 637 13.50 13.96 -1.25
N GLY A 638 12.46 14.33 -0.50
CA GLY A 638 11.26 13.51 -0.33
C GLY A 638 11.24 12.68 0.96
N TYR A 639 10.16 11.92 1.14
CA TYR A 639 10.00 11.02 2.28
C TYR A 639 10.93 9.80 2.14
N LEU A 640 11.62 9.46 3.24
CA LEU A 640 12.47 8.28 3.34
C LEU A 640 11.80 7.28 4.29
N ALA A 641 11.27 6.19 3.75
CA ALA A 641 10.70 5.15 4.61
C ALA A 641 11.82 4.52 5.47
N PRO A 642 11.53 4.14 6.74
CA PRO A 642 12.50 3.52 7.62
C PRO A 642 13.25 2.35 6.95
N ARG A 643 14.56 2.27 7.19
CA ARG A 643 15.46 1.24 6.65
C ARG A 643 15.60 1.16 5.14
N THR A 644 15.07 2.12 4.39
CA THR A 644 15.51 2.30 2.99
C THR A 644 16.98 2.74 2.96
N PRO A 645 17.75 2.45 1.89
CA PRO A 645 19.13 2.90 1.81
C PRO A 645 19.29 4.42 2.04
N GLY A 646 18.36 5.23 1.55
CA GLY A 646 18.38 6.68 1.79
C GLY A 646 18.17 7.03 3.27
N TRP A 647 17.29 6.31 3.96
CA TRP A 647 17.10 6.46 5.40
C TRP A 647 18.36 6.04 6.19
N ASN A 648 19.00 4.94 5.79
CA ASN A 648 20.22 4.43 6.42
C ASN A 648 21.40 5.40 6.25
N LEU A 649 21.53 6.03 5.08
CA LEU A 649 22.49 7.11 4.84
C LEU A 649 22.26 8.28 5.79
N LEU A 650 21.02 8.78 5.85
CA LEU A 650 20.66 9.93 6.67
C LEU A 650 20.95 9.72 8.17
N HIS A 651 20.74 8.51 8.67
CA HIS A 651 20.91 8.20 10.09
C HIS A 651 22.30 7.63 10.42
N GLY A 652 23.26 7.74 9.50
CA GLY A 652 24.65 7.32 9.72
C GLY A 652 24.84 5.80 9.82
N TYR A 653 23.84 5.01 9.44
CA TYR A 653 24.01 3.57 9.38
C TYR A 653 24.97 3.21 8.26
N GLU A 654 24.82 3.78 7.06
CA GLU A 654 25.71 3.51 5.92
C GLU A 654 26.90 4.51 5.88
N PRO A 655 28.16 4.09 6.17
CA PRO A 655 29.30 5.01 6.25
C PRO A 655 29.62 5.70 4.92
N HIS A 656 30.00 6.97 4.89
CA HIS A 656 30.36 7.69 3.67
C HIS A 656 31.24 8.90 3.99
N GLU A 657 32.01 9.38 3.01
CA GLU A 657 32.83 10.60 3.13
C GLU A 657 32.24 11.79 2.35
N CYS A 658 31.42 11.53 1.32
CA CYS A 658 30.75 12.59 0.57
C CYS A 658 29.81 13.41 1.47
N LYS A 659 29.59 14.69 1.15
CA LYS A 659 28.62 15.51 1.88
C LYS A 659 27.21 14.96 1.70
N LEU A 660 26.54 14.62 2.79
CA LEU A 660 25.12 14.29 2.78
C LEU A 660 24.31 15.47 3.30
N GLU A 661 23.22 15.77 2.60
CA GLU A 661 22.27 16.80 3.02
C GLU A 661 20.82 16.32 2.82
N TYR A 662 19.92 16.68 3.74
CA TYR A 662 18.50 16.33 3.64
C TYR A 662 17.64 17.55 3.37
N ALA A 663 17.45 17.85 2.09
CA ALA A 663 16.55 18.88 1.61
C ALA A 663 15.11 18.36 1.59
N ARG A 664 14.47 18.30 2.76
CA ARG A 664 13.13 17.71 2.90
C ARG A 664 12.06 18.53 2.17
N LEU A 665 11.65 18.02 1.01
CA LEU A 665 10.50 18.52 0.26
C LEU A 665 9.35 17.51 0.31
N SER A 666 8.13 18.00 0.52
CA SER A 666 6.90 17.25 0.30
C SER A 666 6.10 17.82 -0.85
N ALA A 667 5.24 17.00 -1.43
CA ALA A 667 4.21 17.43 -2.35
C ALA A 667 2.82 17.20 -1.73
N HIS A 668 2.78 16.86 -0.43
CA HIS A 668 1.58 16.89 0.38
C HIS A 668 1.58 18.21 1.15
N SER A 669 0.38 18.65 1.52
CA SER A 669 0.20 19.80 2.41
C SER A 669 1.00 19.63 3.71
N SER A 670 1.67 20.70 4.13
CA SER A 670 2.28 20.84 5.45
C SER A 670 1.25 20.58 6.56
N ALA A 671 1.69 20.09 7.71
CA ALA A 671 0.83 19.75 8.83
C ALA A 671 -0.01 20.95 9.30
N THR A 672 0.58 22.14 9.39
CA THR A 672 -0.12 23.36 9.83
C THR A 672 -1.20 23.78 8.83
N ASN A 673 -0.86 23.80 7.54
CA ASN A 673 -1.83 24.21 6.51
C ASN A 673 -2.92 23.14 6.35
N LEU A 674 -2.57 21.85 6.39
CA LEU A 674 -3.53 20.75 6.39
C LEU A 674 -4.56 20.90 7.53
N GLN A 675 -4.09 21.16 8.76
CA GLN A 675 -4.98 21.38 9.90
C GLN A 675 -5.88 22.61 9.72
N THR A 676 -5.34 23.69 9.15
CA THR A 676 -6.09 24.92 8.87
C THR A 676 -7.20 24.68 7.84
N PHE A 677 -6.88 23.98 6.74
CA PHE A 677 -7.85 23.59 5.72
C PHE A 677 -8.94 22.67 6.28
N VAL A 678 -8.56 21.60 6.98
CA VAL A 678 -9.54 20.67 7.58
C VAL A 678 -10.44 21.37 8.60
N SER A 679 -9.92 22.36 9.31
CA SER A 679 -10.70 23.17 10.26
C SER A 679 -11.70 24.10 9.57
N SER A 680 -11.41 24.57 8.35
CA SER A 680 -12.33 25.41 7.58
C SER A 680 -13.42 24.62 6.85
N CYS A 681 -13.26 23.30 6.69
CA CYS A 681 -14.30 22.45 6.15
C CYS A 681 -15.55 22.37 7.06
N THR A 682 -16.74 22.54 6.47
CA THR A 682 -18.02 22.57 7.20
C THR A 682 -18.57 21.18 7.53
N GLY A 683 -18.35 20.20 6.65
CA GLY A 683 -18.88 18.84 6.78
C GLY A 683 -18.14 17.92 7.73
N LYS A 684 -18.53 16.64 7.70
CA LYS A 684 -17.87 15.55 8.44
C LYS A 684 -16.51 15.25 7.82
N LYS A 685 -15.47 15.23 8.66
CA LYS A 685 -14.07 15.05 8.26
C LYS A 685 -13.65 13.61 8.41
N ILE A 686 -13.17 13.01 7.33
CA ILE A 686 -12.72 11.63 7.25
C ILE A 686 -11.28 11.64 6.77
N MET A 687 -10.35 11.30 7.65
CA MET A 687 -8.93 11.27 7.34
C MET A 687 -8.52 9.87 6.88
N VAL A 688 -7.95 9.80 5.69
CA VAL A 688 -7.37 8.59 5.08
C VAL A 688 -5.88 8.84 4.81
N HIS A 689 -5.14 7.86 4.32
CA HIS A 689 -3.72 8.02 3.95
C HIS A 689 -2.84 8.53 5.10
N THR A 690 -3.13 8.14 6.33
CA THR A 690 -2.46 8.68 7.52
C THR A 690 -1.60 7.64 8.23
N PRO A 691 -0.42 8.00 8.77
CA PRO A 691 0.30 7.14 9.72
C PRO A 691 -0.40 7.08 11.09
N THR A 692 -1.43 7.91 11.32
CA THR A 692 -2.04 8.12 12.62
C THR A 692 -2.99 6.98 12.96
N GLU A 693 -2.64 6.17 13.94
CA GLU A 693 -3.52 5.08 14.43
C GLU A 693 -4.67 5.59 15.32
N LYS A 694 -4.52 6.75 15.96
CA LYS A 694 -5.53 7.30 16.90
C LYS A 694 -6.26 8.49 16.29
N ALA A 695 -7.56 8.33 16.07
CA ALA A 695 -8.43 9.37 15.53
C ALA A 695 -8.35 10.69 16.35
N PRO A 696 -8.04 11.83 15.71
CA PRO A 696 -8.15 13.15 16.34
C PRO A 696 -9.60 13.49 16.70
N LYS A 697 -9.80 14.42 17.64
CA LYS A 697 -11.15 14.84 18.05
C LYS A 697 -11.91 15.46 16.87
N GLY A 698 -13.10 14.93 16.57
CA GLY A 698 -13.97 15.44 15.50
C GLY A 698 -13.56 15.00 14.09
N ILE A 699 -12.59 14.11 13.96
CA ILE A 699 -12.13 13.53 12.70
C ILE A 699 -12.32 12.02 12.77
N ILE A 700 -12.95 11.46 11.74
CA ILE A 700 -13.10 10.01 11.58
C ILE A 700 -11.81 9.50 10.93
N VAL A 701 -11.17 8.51 11.54
CA VAL A 701 -10.11 7.71 10.89
C VAL A 701 -10.70 6.33 10.70
N PRO A 702 -11.08 5.95 9.46
CA PRO A 702 -11.80 4.71 9.24
C PRO A 702 -10.87 3.52 9.39
N GLU A 703 -11.39 2.43 9.94
CA GLU A 703 -10.76 1.12 9.90
C GLU A 703 -10.99 0.44 8.53
N TYR A 704 -10.23 -0.61 8.25
CA TYR A 704 -10.46 -1.42 7.04
C TYR A 704 -11.87 -2.00 7.02
N ARG A 705 -12.58 -1.80 5.90
CA ARG A 705 -13.99 -2.16 5.66
C ARG A 705 -14.99 -1.40 6.51
N GLU A 706 -14.56 -0.38 7.24
CA GLU A 706 -15.51 0.52 7.89
C GLU A 706 -16.44 1.14 6.86
N ARG A 707 -17.68 1.40 7.28
CA ARG A 707 -18.73 1.90 6.42
C ARG A 707 -19.33 3.15 7.02
N ILE A 708 -19.48 4.16 6.19
CA ILE A 708 -20.22 5.36 6.54
C ILE A 708 -21.48 5.38 5.69
N THR A 709 -22.63 5.24 6.34
CA THR A 709 -23.93 5.30 5.67
C THR A 709 -24.52 6.70 5.78
N ILE A 710 -24.96 7.24 4.65
CA ILE A 710 -25.57 8.55 4.50
C ILE A 710 -26.98 8.34 3.97
N LYS A 711 -27.94 9.05 4.57
CA LYS A 711 -29.31 9.15 4.06
C LYS A 711 -29.40 10.49 3.30
N PRO A 712 -29.61 10.46 1.97
CA PRO A 712 -29.70 11.66 1.15
C PRO A 712 -30.84 12.60 1.57
#